data_AF-A0A3A6MJW1-F1
#
_entry.id   AF-A0A3A6MJW1-F1
#
_cell.length_a   1.000
_cell.length_b   1.000
_cell.length_c   1.000
_cell.angle_alpha   90.00
_cell.angle_beta   90.00
_cell.angle_gamma   90.00
#
_symmetry.space_group_name_H-M   'P 1'
#
loop_
_entity.id
_entity.type
_entity.pdbx_description
1 polymer ?
#
loop_
_entity_poly.entity_id
_entity_poly.type
_entity_poly.pdbx_seq_one_letter_code
_entity_poly.pdbx_strand_id
1 'polypeptide(L)'
;MKNKLVYFLFATWMVWGGTACEDKTFDEFVSGTGDYTSETGGDYYEGEGIDVSHYDKARTFPGLVDTLTERRLDEATLAIDMSLPAVDKSKVGLAYTPLAVYSTGLYAGAGEKVTIVLDEDVKGLTVQIGIHNTDLSSLTDTYLGRDPKIVTSMPLFQGSNEIRNPYGGYIWIKRNGDAIQRNVSLKVQGVYAAPDFVSGETGSKKDEWMNAIRETTVPWVELRGKNIVFSVPASYMKLKIQMLGDAFPTQLQQALDMWDDWVKCYLEFYGLDGASESFPMSGFPVREVMDTHLSTERYSYYGNTNVNLLSTEELINVITDPEEIKKTTLNTGHVVGWLQASMLKQTYFPSKYPNNFKEMFALLPNYYFLYKNNWWGQSDQIEVPSFYDGDKVIKRNTYVLKSSAFDHLVSWAAADSCKIYSDEAGRPVKEDYGSEQSWPSTLFICSSILQYKQEAEQKDGWKYFAYLNRFLLEDSQKSIGQMNLQDAMLKCLTDYFERDFSQLFDRVGIEVSDIRRQEALDKPYVEKCIWMFNPLKRNEPVADFDGKVFQTKAGTGYTPNRHLRTEWEAVAYSKDWKHNNYNWKDKKTPYALFDGDRGTMWESYYDRYQTYTENGYTYQAFYGDKIYYKAQTPELPYSIVIQPGETSLPVLDGIYMAAGYRLSNSVYSSDVKTATGKDWGQYSFRPQRIRVHVTHDPLEYHYQDSTFVSVENINWTLVYDSDNEKALSPDKKQFWPDRYNMFYVEFDKRYTNVTGIRLEIPEVSHEEPDRPDFLTEDKFPGRPLAPNKNLERIHMFGEFGTYYYKEDR
;
A
#
# COMPACT_ATOMS: atom_id res chain seq x y z
N MET A 1 -5.63 -33.65 31.35
CA MET A 1 -7.07 -33.64 31.00
C MET A 1 -7.43 -32.40 30.16
N LYS A 2 -6.64 -32.12 29.14
CA LYS A 2 -6.83 -31.11 28.09
C LYS A 2 -6.41 -31.84 26.83
N ASN A 3 -7.29 -31.99 25.84
CA ASN A 3 -7.07 -32.52 24.47
C ASN A 3 -8.28 -33.27 23.87
N LYS A 4 -9.41 -33.43 24.57
CA LYS A 4 -10.62 -34.06 24.00
C LYS A 4 -11.85 -33.16 23.86
N LEU A 5 -11.82 -31.93 24.39
CA LEU A 5 -12.94 -30.99 24.26
C LEU A 5 -12.82 -30.02 23.06
N VAL A 6 -11.65 -29.94 22.42
CA VAL A 6 -11.40 -29.04 21.28
C VAL A 6 -11.89 -29.66 19.96
N TYR A 7 -11.90 -30.99 19.83
CA TYR A 7 -12.33 -31.66 18.59
C TYR A 7 -13.83 -31.63 18.33
N PHE A 8 -14.69 -31.48 19.36
CA PHE A 8 -16.14 -31.49 19.19
C PHE A 8 -16.74 -30.10 18.89
N LEU A 9 -16.03 -29.01 19.24
CA LEU A 9 -16.41 -27.63 18.89
C LEU A 9 -15.92 -27.21 17.50
N PHE A 10 -14.86 -27.82 16.96
CA PHE A 10 -14.41 -27.58 15.59
C PHE A 10 -15.28 -28.29 14.53
N ALA A 11 -15.83 -29.47 14.83
CA ALA A 11 -16.66 -30.21 13.88
C ALA A 11 -18.07 -29.60 13.67
N THR A 12 -18.58 -28.83 14.62
CA THR A 12 -19.92 -28.22 14.55
C THR A 12 -19.92 -26.82 13.93
N TRP A 13 -18.77 -26.15 13.84
CA TRP A 13 -18.60 -24.91 13.03
C TRP A 13 -18.18 -25.18 11.58
N MET A 14 -17.59 -26.35 11.26
CA MET A 14 -17.28 -26.74 9.88
C MET A 14 -18.52 -27.13 9.05
N VAL A 15 -19.69 -27.31 9.66
CA VAL A 15 -20.93 -27.64 8.92
C VAL A 15 -21.75 -26.38 8.57
N TRP A 16 -21.37 -25.19 9.05
CA TRP A 16 -22.03 -23.90 8.75
C TRP A 16 -21.03 -22.81 8.29
N GLY A 17 -19.93 -23.22 7.66
CA GLY A 17 -18.92 -22.32 7.06
C GLY A 17 -18.46 -22.79 5.67
N GLY A 18 -19.21 -23.71 5.06
CA GLY A 18 -18.93 -24.26 3.74
C GLY A 18 -19.90 -23.74 2.68
N THR A 19 -20.07 -22.42 2.58
CA THR A 19 -20.34 -21.85 1.26
C THR A 19 -18.98 -21.74 0.59
N ALA A 20 -18.59 -22.79 -0.12
CA ALA A 20 -17.56 -22.68 -1.13
C ALA A 20 -17.89 -21.44 -1.97
N CYS A 21 -16.94 -20.51 -2.06
CA CYS A 21 -16.93 -19.56 -3.15
C CYS A 21 -16.85 -20.43 -4.41
N GLU A 22 -17.99 -20.69 -5.03
CA GLU A 22 -18.01 -21.13 -6.43
C GLU A 22 -17.24 -20.05 -7.19
N ASP A 23 -16.08 -20.44 -7.71
CA ASP A 23 -15.38 -19.69 -8.74
C ASP A 23 -16.40 -19.42 -9.85
N LYS A 24 -16.86 -18.18 -9.95
CA LYS A 24 -17.78 -17.74 -11.01
C LYS A 24 -17.01 -17.57 -12.31
N THR A 25 -16.49 -18.66 -12.86
CA THR A 25 -15.80 -18.74 -14.16
C THR A 25 -16.80 -18.76 -15.31
N PHE A 26 -17.56 -17.68 -15.56
CA PHE A 26 -18.46 -17.57 -16.72
C PHE A 26 -19.50 -18.71 -16.92
N ASP A 27 -19.58 -19.71 -16.03
CA ASP A 27 -20.35 -20.94 -16.21
C ASP A 27 -21.82 -20.80 -15.73
N GLU A 28 -22.19 -19.65 -15.14
CA GLU A 28 -23.56 -19.39 -14.64
C GLU A 28 -24.46 -18.60 -15.60
N PHE A 29 -24.08 -18.39 -16.86
CA PHE A 29 -25.04 -17.83 -17.83
C PHE A 29 -26.02 -18.93 -18.30
N VAL A 30 -27.03 -19.22 -17.48
CA VAL A 30 -28.29 -19.79 -17.97
C VAL A 30 -28.79 -18.85 -19.08
N SER A 31 -29.20 -19.38 -20.23
CA SER A 31 -29.72 -18.55 -21.32
C SER A 31 -30.79 -17.62 -20.73
N GLY A 32 -30.58 -16.30 -20.82
CA GLY A 32 -31.52 -15.28 -20.30
C GLY A 32 -32.90 -15.28 -20.99
N THR A 33 -33.20 -16.34 -21.74
CA THR A 33 -34.41 -16.57 -22.51
C THR A 33 -35.63 -16.86 -21.64
N GLY A 34 -35.45 -17.25 -20.37
CA GLY A 34 -36.56 -17.51 -19.44
C GLY A 34 -37.38 -16.27 -19.06
N ASP A 35 -36.82 -15.07 -19.22
CA ASP A 35 -37.47 -13.79 -18.85
C ASP A 35 -38.28 -13.16 -20.01
N TYR A 36 -38.25 -13.74 -21.22
CA TYR A 36 -38.93 -13.20 -22.41
C TYR A 36 -40.18 -14.01 -22.80
N THR A 37 -41.15 -14.15 -21.90
CA THR A 37 -42.50 -14.64 -22.26
C THR A 37 -43.44 -13.46 -22.50
N SER A 38 -43.48 -12.92 -23.71
CA SER A 38 -44.65 -12.13 -24.14
C SER A 38 -45.65 -13.06 -24.83
N GLU A 39 -46.96 -12.80 -24.63
CA GLU A 39 -48.10 -13.58 -25.16
C GLU A 39 -48.20 -13.60 -26.71
N THR A 40 -47.15 -13.23 -27.43
CA THR A 40 -47.11 -13.12 -28.90
C THR A 40 -46.01 -13.95 -29.58
N GLY A 41 -45.23 -14.75 -28.86
CA GLY A 41 -44.09 -15.48 -29.42
C GLY A 41 -44.43 -16.84 -30.04
N GLY A 42 -44.49 -16.91 -31.38
CA GLY A 42 -44.24 -18.15 -32.14
C GLY A 42 -42.77 -18.59 -32.05
N ASP A 43 -42.46 -19.81 -32.53
CA ASP A 43 -41.17 -20.51 -32.42
C ASP A 43 -39.93 -19.60 -32.42
N TYR A 44 -39.36 -19.38 -31.24
CA TYR A 44 -38.20 -18.53 -30.96
C TYR A 44 -36.90 -19.00 -31.67
N TYR A 45 -36.84 -20.27 -32.08
CA TYR A 45 -35.67 -20.87 -32.74
C TYR A 45 -35.89 -21.29 -34.20
N GLU A 46 -37.14 -21.49 -34.66
CA GLU A 46 -37.42 -22.03 -36.01
C GLU A 46 -37.84 -20.94 -37.03
N GLY A 47 -37.99 -19.69 -36.61
CA GLY A 47 -38.37 -18.59 -37.50
C GLY A 47 -37.23 -18.06 -38.38
N GLU A 48 -37.43 -18.03 -39.70
CA GLU A 48 -36.53 -17.39 -40.69
C GLU A 48 -36.57 -15.85 -40.64
N GLY A 49 -37.56 -15.25 -39.97
CA GLY A 49 -37.76 -13.79 -39.91
C GLY A 49 -36.84 -13.03 -38.94
N ILE A 50 -36.91 -11.69 -38.96
CA ILE A 50 -36.26 -10.82 -37.97
C ILE A 50 -37.19 -10.68 -36.75
N ASP A 51 -36.66 -10.85 -35.54
CA ASP A 51 -37.43 -10.64 -34.31
C ASP A 51 -37.61 -9.15 -34.03
N VAL A 52 -38.86 -8.68 -34.18
CA VAL A 52 -39.21 -7.28 -33.97
C VAL A 52 -39.81 -7.00 -32.59
N SER A 53 -39.82 -7.97 -31.67
CA SER A 53 -40.47 -7.88 -30.35
C SER A 53 -39.97 -6.71 -29.50
N HIS A 54 -38.69 -6.32 -29.66
CA HIS A 54 -38.07 -5.24 -28.90
C HIS A 54 -37.55 -4.09 -29.78
N TYR A 55 -37.96 -4.01 -31.04
CA TYR A 55 -37.46 -3.00 -32.00
C TYR A 55 -37.61 -1.56 -31.51
N ASP A 56 -38.74 -1.21 -30.89
CA ASP A 56 -38.98 0.15 -30.37
C ASP A 56 -37.99 0.51 -29.25
N LYS A 57 -37.61 -0.49 -28.44
CA LYS A 57 -36.65 -0.33 -27.36
C LYS A 57 -35.21 -0.35 -27.88
N ALA A 58 -34.90 -1.26 -28.80
CA ALA A 58 -33.62 -1.35 -29.50
C ALA A 58 -33.28 -0.04 -30.24
N ARG A 59 -34.30 0.62 -30.83
CA ARG A 59 -34.18 1.97 -31.42
C ARG A 59 -33.75 3.03 -30.42
N THR A 60 -34.17 2.91 -29.16
CA THR A 60 -33.75 3.80 -28.09
C THR A 60 -32.34 3.46 -27.62
N PHE A 61 -32.07 2.18 -27.35
CA PHE A 61 -30.77 1.68 -26.92
C PHE A 61 -30.66 0.17 -27.18
N PRO A 62 -29.52 -0.36 -27.67
CA PRO A 62 -28.27 0.31 -27.98
C PRO A 62 -28.28 1.10 -29.31
N GLY A 63 -29.37 1.05 -30.06
CA GLY A 63 -29.52 1.65 -31.39
C GLY A 63 -29.76 0.57 -32.46
N LEU A 64 -30.36 0.96 -33.59
CA LEU A 64 -30.57 0.08 -34.73
C LEU A 64 -29.49 0.31 -35.80
N VAL A 65 -29.11 -0.78 -36.46
CA VAL A 65 -28.40 -0.73 -37.75
C VAL A 65 -29.43 -0.45 -38.83
N ASP A 66 -29.13 0.46 -39.76
CA ASP A 66 -29.94 0.65 -40.97
C ASP A 66 -29.64 -0.46 -41.97
N THR A 67 -30.49 -1.48 -41.98
CA THR A 67 -30.32 -2.68 -42.81
C THR A 67 -30.47 -2.40 -44.31
N LEU A 68 -30.93 -1.20 -44.71
CA LEU A 68 -31.04 -0.80 -46.11
C LEU A 68 -29.72 -0.23 -46.66
N THR A 69 -28.88 0.34 -45.80
CA THR A 69 -27.67 1.08 -46.20
C THR A 69 -26.39 0.45 -45.67
N GLU A 70 -26.44 -0.17 -44.49
CA GLU A 70 -25.29 -0.88 -43.92
C GLU A 70 -25.12 -2.24 -44.57
N ARG A 71 -23.89 -2.53 -45.00
CA ARG A 71 -23.59 -3.80 -45.67
C ARG A 71 -23.58 -4.92 -44.65
N ARG A 72 -24.57 -5.82 -44.75
CA ARG A 72 -24.53 -7.10 -44.06
C ARG A 72 -23.48 -8.02 -44.68
N LEU A 73 -22.69 -8.66 -43.84
CA LEU A 73 -21.67 -9.61 -44.24
C LEU A 73 -22.28 -11.00 -44.34
N ASP A 74 -22.08 -11.65 -45.50
CA ASP A 74 -22.46 -13.05 -45.69
C ASP A 74 -21.66 -13.95 -44.74
N GLU A 75 -20.36 -13.68 -44.61
CA GLU A 75 -19.45 -14.37 -43.69
C GLU A 75 -18.25 -13.47 -43.33
N ALA A 76 -17.84 -13.53 -42.06
CA ALA A 76 -16.60 -12.97 -41.54
C ALA A 76 -15.80 -14.07 -40.84
N THR A 77 -14.49 -14.13 -41.09
CA THR A 77 -13.59 -15.07 -40.39
C THR A 77 -12.92 -14.34 -39.22
N LEU A 78 -13.09 -14.89 -38.01
CA LEU A 78 -12.51 -14.37 -36.78
C LEU A 78 -11.47 -15.36 -36.24
N ALA A 79 -10.21 -14.94 -36.17
CA ALA A 79 -9.15 -15.69 -35.52
C ALA A 79 -9.15 -15.40 -34.01
N ILE A 80 -9.28 -16.45 -33.20
CA ILE A 80 -9.21 -16.42 -31.75
C ILE A 80 -7.88 -17.03 -31.33
N ASP A 81 -6.97 -16.19 -30.85
CA ASP A 81 -5.69 -16.63 -30.28
C ASP A 81 -5.87 -17.04 -28.81
N MET A 82 -6.06 -18.33 -28.57
CA MET A 82 -6.20 -18.87 -27.21
C MET A 82 -4.84 -19.13 -26.54
N SER A 83 -3.71 -18.72 -27.15
CA SER A 83 -2.42 -18.69 -26.49
C SER A 83 -2.22 -17.44 -25.61
N LEU A 84 -3.04 -16.40 -25.80
CA LEU A 84 -3.01 -15.19 -24.97
C LEU A 84 -3.15 -15.54 -23.47
N PRO A 85 -2.25 -15.04 -22.60
CA PRO A 85 -2.30 -15.32 -21.17
C PRO A 85 -3.54 -14.74 -20.51
N ALA A 86 -4.39 -15.60 -19.96
CA ALA A 86 -5.45 -15.21 -19.04
C ALA A 86 -4.92 -15.31 -17.60
N VAL A 87 -5.08 -14.26 -16.80
CA VAL A 87 -4.56 -14.20 -15.43
C VAL A 87 -5.69 -14.45 -14.44
N ASP A 88 -5.55 -15.48 -13.62
CA ASP A 88 -6.45 -15.73 -12.50
C ASP A 88 -6.09 -14.81 -11.33
N LYS A 89 -7.01 -13.91 -10.99
CA LYS A 89 -6.86 -12.93 -9.92
C LYS A 89 -6.53 -13.54 -8.55
N SER A 90 -7.01 -14.76 -8.26
CA SER A 90 -6.75 -15.45 -6.99
C SER A 90 -5.29 -15.88 -6.86
N LYS A 91 -4.68 -16.30 -7.97
CA LYS A 91 -3.28 -16.75 -8.03
C LYS A 91 -2.29 -15.60 -7.88
N VAL A 92 -2.69 -14.40 -8.29
CA VAL A 92 -1.85 -13.19 -8.22
C VAL A 92 -2.24 -12.24 -7.09
N GLY A 93 -3.21 -12.61 -6.24
CA GLY A 93 -3.56 -11.85 -5.04
C GLY A 93 -4.21 -10.50 -5.32
N LEU A 94 -5.01 -10.38 -6.38
CA LEU A 94 -5.69 -9.14 -6.78
C LEU A 94 -7.22 -9.30 -6.75
N ALA A 95 -7.95 -8.21 -6.57
CA ALA A 95 -9.42 -8.21 -6.59
C ALA A 95 -10.00 -8.39 -8.02
N TYR A 96 -9.22 -8.01 -9.03
CA TYR A 96 -9.54 -8.11 -10.46
C TYR A 96 -8.25 -8.31 -11.27
N THR A 97 -8.39 -8.97 -12.42
CA THR A 97 -7.42 -9.03 -13.51
C THR A 97 -8.20 -8.88 -14.83
N PRO A 98 -7.58 -8.38 -15.91
CA PRO A 98 -8.26 -8.27 -17.20
C PRO A 98 -8.83 -9.62 -17.66
N LEU A 99 -10.08 -9.62 -18.08
CA LEU A 99 -10.80 -10.85 -18.45
C LEU A 99 -10.52 -11.26 -19.90
N ALA A 100 -10.54 -12.57 -20.16
CA ALA A 100 -10.30 -13.17 -21.46
C ALA A 100 -11.46 -12.94 -22.45
N VAL A 101 -11.61 -11.71 -22.92
CA VAL A 101 -12.64 -11.25 -23.85
C VAL A 101 -12.01 -10.76 -25.14
N TYR A 102 -12.39 -11.36 -26.26
CA TYR A 102 -11.95 -10.98 -27.60
C TYR A 102 -12.95 -10.02 -28.24
N SER A 103 -12.41 -8.89 -28.70
CA SER A 103 -13.12 -7.91 -29.52
C SER A 103 -13.23 -8.39 -30.96
N THR A 104 -14.45 -8.53 -31.48
CA THR A 104 -14.67 -9.19 -32.78
C THR A 104 -14.67 -8.23 -33.98
N GLY A 105 -15.00 -6.96 -33.76
CA GLY A 105 -15.25 -5.98 -34.83
C GLY A 105 -16.56 -6.24 -35.57
N LEU A 106 -17.46 -7.02 -34.97
CA LEU A 106 -18.71 -7.46 -35.56
C LEU A 106 -19.89 -7.02 -34.69
N TYR A 107 -20.99 -6.70 -35.35
CA TYR A 107 -22.22 -6.24 -34.72
C TYR A 107 -23.41 -7.06 -35.22
N ALA A 108 -24.29 -7.46 -34.31
CA ALA A 108 -25.56 -8.12 -34.63
C ALA A 108 -26.68 -7.08 -34.77
N GLY A 109 -27.43 -7.13 -35.88
CA GLY A 109 -28.66 -6.35 -36.01
C GLY A 109 -29.70 -6.79 -34.97
N ALA A 110 -30.56 -5.86 -34.55
CA ALA A 110 -31.62 -6.15 -33.59
C ALA A 110 -32.53 -7.28 -34.12
N GLY A 111 -32.70 -8.33 -33.32
CA GLY A 111 -33.52 -9.49 -33.65
C GLY A 111 -33.04 -10.35 -34.82
N GLU A 112 -31.93 -9.99 -35.47
CA GLU A 112 -31.38 -10.73 -36.61
C GLU A 112 -30.62 -11.98 -36.16
N LYS A 113 -30.69 -13.04 -36.98
CA LYS A 113 -29.93 -14.27 -36.74
C LYS A 113 -28.45 -14.04 -36.98
N VAL A 114 -27.64 -14.44 -36.01
CA VAL A 114 -26.20 -14.61 -36.16
C VAL A 114 -25.88 -16.09 -36.10
N THR A 115 -25.16 -16.58 -37.11
CA THR A 115 -24.71 -17.97 -37.17
C THR A 115 -23.20 -18.00 -37.01
N ILE A 116 -22.71 -18.75 -36.02
CA ILE A 116 -21.29 -18.95 -35.73
C ILE A 116 -20.95 -20.40 -36.00
N VAL A 117 -20.14 -20.63 -37.03
CA VAL A 117 -19.63 -21.95 -37.36
C VAL A 117 -18.26 -22.12 -36.72
N LEU A 118 -18.17 -23.14 -35.89
CA LEU A 118 -16.95 -23.57 -35.23
C LEU A 118 -16.59 -24.96 -35.77
N ASP A 119 -15.57 -25.03 -36.64
CA ASP A 119 -15.20 -26.28 -37.33
C ASP A 119 -14.55 -27.30 -36.38
N GLU A 120 -13.90 -26.83 -35.32
CA GLU A 120 -13.16 -27.63 -34.35
C GLU A 120 -13.93 -27.86 -33.05
N ASP A 121 -13.76 -29.01 -32.39
CA ASP A 121 -14.29 -29.19 -31.03
C ASP A 121 -13.44 -28.43 -30.01
N VAL A 122 -13.80 -27.16 -29.78
CA VAL A 122 -13.18 -26.25 -28.81
C VAL A 122 -14.16 -26.04 -27.66
N LYS A 123 -13.71 -26.33 -26.44
CA LYS A 123 -14.48 -26.05 -25.22
C LYS A 123 -14.08 -24.70 -24.64
N GLY A 124 -15.02 -24.10 -23.92
CA GLY A 124 -14.73 -22.90 -23.11
C GLY A 124 -14.85 -21.57 -23.84
N LEU A 125 -15.44 -21.55 -25.03
CA LEU A 125 -15.80 -20.31 -25.73
C LEU A 125 -17.29 -20.00 -25.54
N THR A 126 -17.59 -18.74 -25.26
CA THR A 126 -18.96 -18.22 -25.13
C THR A 126 -19.10 -17.01 -26.02
N VAL A 127 -20.10 -17.01 -26.89
CA VAL A 127 -20.50 -15.79 -27.62
C VAL A 127 -21.38 -14.94 -26.73
N GLN A 128 -21.19 -13.62 -26.77
CA GLN A 128 -22.08 -12.63 -26.20
C GLN A 128 -22.47 -11.60 -27.27
N ILE A 129 -23.76 -11.35 -27.43
CA ILE A 129 -24.29 -10.21 -28.19
C ILE A 129 -24.74 -9.13 -27.21
N GLY A 130 -24.16 -7.93 -27.34
CA GLY A 130 -24.37 -6.79 -26.46
C GLY A 130 -23.23 -6.62 -25.45
N ILE A 131 -22.69 -5.40 -25.35
CA ILE A 131 -21.54 -5.06 -24.48
C ILE A 131 -21.96 -4.62 -23.07
N HIS A 132 -23.18 -4.13 -22.91
CA HIS A 132 -23.75 -3.59 -21.67
C HIS A 132 -24.25 -4.71 -20.74
N ASN A 133 -23.32 -5.44 -20.14
CA ASN A 133 -23.60 -6.64 -19.33
C ASN A 133 -24.07 -6.34 -17.89
N THR A 134 -24.15 -5.07 -17.49
CA THR A 134 -24.65 -4.67 -16.18
C THR A 134 -26.16 -4.85 -16.11
N ASP A 135 -26.61 -5.71 -15.20
CA ASP A 135 -28.02 -5.92 -14.88
C ASP A 135 -28.55 -4.77 -14.02
N LEU A 136 -29.53 -4.02 -14.55
CA LEU A 136 -30.17 -2.91 -13.84
C LEU A 136 -31.47 -3.32 -13.12
N SER A 137 -31.82 -4.60 -13.05
CA SER A 137 -33.10 -5.07 -12.49
C SER A 137 -33.26 -4.72 -11.00
N SER A 138 -32.18 -4.43 -10.28
CA SER A 138 -32.23 -3.95 -8.89
C SER A 138 -32.76 -2.52 -8.75
N LEU A 139 -32.85 -1.75 -9.84
CA LEU A 139 -33.31 -0.37 -9.86
C LEU A 139 -34.83 -0.32 -10.13
N THR A 140 -35.64 -0.69 -9.13
CA THR A 140 -37.09 -0.86 -9.29
C THR A 140 -37.91 0.41 -9.16
N ASP A 141 -37.40 1.44 -8.45
CA ASP A 141 -38.14 2.67 -8.13
C ASP A 141 -37.56 3.93 -8.81
N THR A 142 -36.94 3.77 -9.99
CA THR A 142 -36.34 4.89 -10.73
C THR A 142 -36.55 4.75 -12.24
N TYR A 143 -36.45 5.87 -12.95
CA TYR A 143 -36.38 5.85 -14.41
C TYR A 143 -35.15 5.09 -14.88
N LEU A 144 -35.30 4.20 -15.86
CA LEU A 144 -34.21 3.51 -16.53
C LEU A 144 -34.02 4.07 -17.95
N GLY A 145 -32.77 4.38 -18.29
CA GLY A 145 -32.41 4.89 -19.63
C GLY A 145 -32.40 3.81 -20.71
N ARG A 146 -32.46 2.53 -20.31
CA ARG A 146 -32.56 1.35 -21.18
C ARG A 146 -33.24 0.21 -20.43
N ASP A 147 -33.64 -0.84 -21.14
CA ASP A 147 -34.12 -2.05 -20.48
C ASP A 147 -33.03 -2.66 -19.57
N PRO A 148 -33.42 -3.32 -18.45
CA PRO A 148 -32.46 -3.79 -17.45
C PRO A 148 -31.42 -4.78 -17.98
N LYS A 149 -31.87 -5.73 -18.81
CA LYS A 149 -31.06 -6.79 -19.42
C LYS A 149 -31.21 -6.74 -20.93
N ILE A 150 -30.11 -6.47 -21.62
CA ILE A 150 -30.08 -6.33 -23.09
C ILE A 150 -28.98 -7.19 -23.73
N VAL A 151 -28.47 -8.18 -23.00
CA VAL A 151 -27.38 -9.04 -23.44
C VAL A 151 -27.88 -10.47 -23.59
N THR A 152 -27.50 -11.13 -24.68
CA THR A 152 -27.71 -12.57 -24.88
C THR A 152 -26.36 -13.25 -24.97
N SER A 153 -26.17 -14.37 -24.28
CA SER A 153 -24.95 -15.17 -24.35
C SER A 153 -25.28 -16.64 -24.48
N MET A 154 -24.41 -17.41 -25.15
CA MET A 154 -24.47 -18.86 -25.16
C MET A 154 -23.07 -19.47 -25.34
N PRO A 155 -22.80 -20.66 -24.78
CA PRO A 155 -21.59 -21.41 -25.10
C PRO A 155 -21.56 -21.80 -26.58
N LEU A 156 -20.36 -21.86 -27.15
CA LEU A 156 -20.13 -22.33 -28.52
C LEU A 156 -19.75 -23.82 -28.50
N PHE A 157 -20.31 -24.57 -29.45
CA PHE A 157 -20.02 -25.98 -29.69
C PHE A 157 -19.55 -26.20 -31.12
N GLN A 158 -18.90 -27.34 -31.36
CA GLN A 158 -18.55 -27.72 -32.73
C GLN A 158 -19.80 -27.75 -33.63
N GLY A 159 -19.68 -27.20 -34.83
CA GLY A 159 -20.75 -27.11 -35.81
C GLY A 159 -21.35 -25.70 -35.89
N SER A 160 -22.62 -25.64 -36.29
CA SER A 160 -23.36 -24.39 -36.45
C SER A 160 -24.04 -23.99 -35.14
N ASN A 161 -23.77 -22.78 -34.66
CA ASN A 161 -24.38 -22.23 -33.46
C ASN A 161 -25.17 -20.98 -33.85
N GLU A 162 -26.46 -20.95 -33.55
CA GLU A 162 -27.35 -19.82 -33.91
C GLU A 162 -27.76 -19.05 -32.66
N ILE A 163 -27.61 -17.73 -32.69
CA ILE A 163 -27.99 -16.82 -31.61
C ILE A 163 -28.66 -15.57 -32.16
N ARG A 164 -29.59 -15.04 -31.38
CA ARG A 164 -30.27 -13.77 -31.63
C ARG A 164 -30.29 -12.95 -30.35
N ASN A 165 -30.28 -11.63 -30.48
CA ASN A 165 -30.56 -10.71 -29.39
C ASN A 165 -31.63 -9.71 -29.88
N PRO A 166 -32.78 -9.57 -29.18
CA PRO A 166 -33.86 -8.66 -29.60
C PRO A 166 -33.45 -7.18 -29.72
N TYR A 167 -32.38 -6.77 -29.05
CA TYR A 167 -31.83 -5.41 -29.09
C TYR A 167 -30.66 -5.25 -30.07
N GLY A 168 -30.06 -6.36 -30.50
CA GLY A 168 -28.81 -6.37 -31.26
C GLY A 168 -27.63 -6.04 -30.35
N GLY A 169 -26.46 -5.78 -30.95
CA GLY A 169 -25.30 -5.37 -30.18
C GLY A 169 -23.98 -5.83 -30.77
N TYR A 170 -22.92 -5.20 -30.27
CA TYR A 170 -21.56 -5.59 -30.59
C TYR A 170 -21.27 -6.99 -30.01
N ILE A 171 -20.54 -7.80 -30.77
CA ILE A 171 -20.31 -9.21 -30.45
C ILE A 171 -18.97 -9.36 -29.73
N TRP A 172 -18.97 -10.04 -28.60
CA TRP A 172 -17.76 -10.48 -27.91
C TRP A 172 -17.67 -12.00 -27.92
N ILE A 173 -16.44 -12.52 -28.02
CA ILE A 173 -16.14 -13.91 -27.70
C ILE A 173 -15.42 -13.92 -26.36
N LYS A 174 -15.89 -14.75 -25.42
CA LYS A 174 -15.27 -14.92 -24.11
C LYS A 174 -14.65 -16.29 -24.00
N ARG A 175 -13.54 -16.38 -23.28
CA ARG A 175 -12.84 -17.63 -22.98
C ARG A 175 -12.88 -17.92 -21.48
N ASN A 176 -13.16 -19.17 -21.12
CA ASN A 176 -12.97 -19.66 -19.76
C ASN A 176 -11.50 -20.05 -19.50
N GLY A 177 -11.13 -20.19 -18.22
CA GLY A 177 -9.75 -20.44 -17.80
C GLY A 177 -9.16 -21.78 -18.26
N ASP A 178 -9.99 -22.79 -18.51
CA ASP A 178 -9.57 -24.17 -18.79
C ASP A 178 -9.32 -24.46 -20.28
N ALA A 179 -9.46 -23.45 -21.15
CA ALA A 179 -9.42 -23.65 -22.58
C ALA A 179 -7.98 -23.88 -23.09
N ILE A 180 -7.80 -24.94 -23.91
CA ILE A 180 -6.50 -25.38 -24.47
C ILE A 180 -5.89 -24.27 -25.36
N GLN A 181 -4.58 -24.03 -25.19
CA GLN A 181 -3.83 -23.07 -26.00
C GLN A 181 -3.75 -23.54 -27.47
N ARG A 182 -4.44 -22.83 -28.36
CA ARG A 182 -4.36 -22.95 -29.83
C ARG A 182 -5.01 -21.74 -30.49
N ASN A 183 -4.78 -21.57 -31.79
CA ASN A 183 -5.57 -20.64 -32.60
C ASN A 183 -6.84 -21.34 -33.09
N VAL A 184 -7.98 -20.65 -32.97
CA VAL A 184 -9.29 -21.15 -33.41
C VAL A 184 -9.86 -20.17 -34.41
N SER A 185 -10.38 -20.70 -35.53
CA SER A 185 -11.06 -19.88 -36.53
C SER A 185 -12.57 -20.03 -36.37
N LEU A 186 -13.28 -18.91 -36.19
CA LEU A 186 -14.74 -18.85 -36.18
C LEU A 186 -15.23 -18.21 -37.48
N LYS A 187 -16.23 -18.79 -38.12
CA LYS A 187 -16.95 -18.13 -39.22
C LYS A 187 -18.23 -17.56 -38.68
N VAL A 188 -18.43 -16.26 -38.83
CA VAL A 188 -19.57 -15.53 -38.28
C VAL A 188 -20.38 -14.95 -39.43
N GLN A 189 -21.66 -15.29 -39.49
CA GLN A 189 -22.56 -14.95 -40.59
C GLN A 189 -23.74 -14.12 -40.08
N GLY A 190 -24.31 -13.30 -40.98
CA GLY A 190 -25.48 -12.50 -40.65
C GLY A 190 -25.19 -11.29 -39.76
N VAL A 191 -23.97 -10.74 -39.83
CA VAL A 191 -23.45 -9.65 -38.99
C VAL A 191 -23.05 -8.43 -39.82
N TYR A 192 -22.79 -7.32 -39.16
CA TYR A 192 -22.24 -6.09 -39.74
C TYR A 192 -20.82 -5.85 -39.23
N ALA A 193 -19.97 -5.20 -40.03
CA ALA A 193 -18.66 -4.75 -39.56
C ALA A 193 -18.81 -3.49 -38.70
N ALA A 194 -18.23 -3.49 -37.51
CA ALA A 194 -18.06 -2.28 -36.71
C ALA A 194 -16.71 -1.63 -37.10
N PRO A 195 -16.68 -0.34 -37.49
CA PRO A 195 -15.44 0.34 -37.88
C PRO A 195 -14.60 0.72 -36.64
N ASP A 196 -14.02 -0.28 -36.01
CA ASP A 196 -13.19 -0.11 -34.83
C ASP A 196 -11.86 0.57 -35.13
N PHE A 197 -11.35 1.31 -34.15
CA PHE A 197 -10.00 1.85 -34.19
C PHE A 197 -9.06 0.90 -33.42
N VAL A 198 -8.06 0.34 -34.09
CA VAL A 198 -7.08 -0.58 -33.49
C VAL A 198 -5.70 0.09 -33.48
N SER A 199 -5.16 0.30 -32.28
CA SER A 199 -3.87 0.93 -32.04
C SER A 199 -2.75 0.22 -32.81
N GLY A 200 -1.97 0.98 -33.58
CA GLY A 200 -0.89 0.45 -34.42
C GLY A 200 -1.32 -0.16 -35.75
N GLU A 201 -2.62 -0.42 -35.98
CA GLU A 201 -3.14 -0.96 -37.24
C GLU A 201 -3.90 0.11 -38.03
N THR A 202 -4.94 0.68 -37.42
CA THR A 202 -5.87 1.62 -38.10
C THR A 202 -5.20 2.91 -38.53
N GLY A 203 -4.18 3.38 -37.80
CA GLY A 203 -3.45 4.62 -38.14
C GLY A 203 -2.85 4.61 -39.55
N SER A 204 -2.42 3.45 -40.04
CA SER A 204 -1.90 3.27 -41.41
C SER A 204 -2.97 3.36 -42.51
N LYS A 205 -4.25 3.23 -42.13
CA LYS A 205 -5.44 3.24 -43.00
C LYS A 205 -6.46 4.30 -42.54
N LYS A 206 -5.97 5.41 -41.98
CA LYS A 206 -6.82 6.41 -41.33
C LYS A 206 -7.96 6.94 -42.21
N ASP A 207 -7.73 7.12 -43.51
CA ASP A 207 -8.73 7.67 -44.43
C ASP A 207 -9.85 6.66 -44.70
N GLU A 208 -9.50 5.37 -44.84
CA GLU A 208 -10.46 4.27 -44.96
C GLU A 208 -11.33 4.18 -43.71
N TRP A 209 -10.71 4.23 -42.52
CA TRP A 209 -11.43 4.19 -41.26
C TRP A 209 -12.34 5.41 -41.06
N MET A 210 -11.85 6.61 -41.36
CA MET A 210 -12.68 7.82 -41.26
C MET A 210 -13.89 7.77 -42.18
N ASN A 211 -13.72 7.25 -43.41
CA ASN A 211 -14.85 7.06 -44.33
C ASN A 211 -15.84 6.01 -43.79
N ALA A 212 -15.33 4.88 -43.30
CA ALA A 212 -16.17 3.86 -42.69
C ALA A 212 -16.97 4.40 -41.49
N ILE A 213 -16.36 5.23 -40.63
CA ILE A 213 -17.08 5.89 -39.52
C ILE A 213 -18.14 6.87 -40.03
N ARG A 214 -17.87 7.64 -41.10
CA ARG A 214 -18.86 8.59 -41.66
C ARG A 214 -20.08 7.86 -42.22
N GLU A 215 -19.86 6.71 -42.86
CA GLU A 215 -20.89 5.96 -43.59
C GLU A 215 -21.65 4.97 -42.71
N THR A 216 -21.01 4.36 -41.71
CA THR A 216 -21.62 3.29 -40.92
C THR A 216 -22.89 3.75 -40.22
N THR A 217 -23.86 2.85 -40.09
CA THR A 217 -25.02 3.00 -39.22
C THR A 217 -24.96 2.09 -38.00
N VAL A 218 -23.88 1.31 -37.85
CA VAL A 218 -23.60 0.56 -36.62
C VAL A 218 -23.52 1.54 -35.43
N PRO A 219 -24.30 1.35 -34.35
CA PRO A 219 -24.39 2.37 -33.29
C PRO A 219 -23.18 2.42 -32.35
N TRP A 220 -22.38 1.34 -32.26
CA TRP A 220 -21.26 1.22 -31.32
C TRP A 220 -20.01 0.68 -32.00
N VAL A 221 -18.86 1.24 -31.62
CA VAL A 221 -17.53 0.84 -32.06
C VAL A 221 -16.61 0.68 -30.85
N GLU A 222 -15.50 -0.02 -31.03
CA GLU A 222 -14.43 -0.07 -30.04
C GLU A 222 -13.18 0.71 -30.46
N LEU A 223 -12.57 1.39 -29.49
CA LEU A 223 -11.26 2.02 -29.57
C LEU A 223 -10.30 1.12 -28.79
N ARG A 224 -9.41 0.42 -29.50
CA ARG A 224 -8.66 -0.70 -28.97
C ARG A 224 -7.18 -0.35 -28.82
N GLY A 225 -6.74 -0.21 -27.58
CA GLY A 225 -5.33 -0.28 -27.19
C GLY A 225 -4.88 -1.72 -26.92
N LYS A 226 -3.65 -1.86 -26.46
CA LYS A 226 -3.03 -3.12 -26.03
C LYS A 226 -3.47 -3.54 -24.62
N ASN A 227 -3.57 -2.58 -23.70
CA ASN A 227 -3.88 -2.79 -22.28
C ASN A 227 -5.24 -2.23 -21.89
N ILE A 228 -5.88 -1.42 -22.73
CA ILE A 228 -7.22 -0.89 -22.50
C ILE A 228 -8.06 -0.81 -23.78
N VAL A 229 -9.36 -1.07 -23.67
CA VAL A 229 -10.33 -0.95 -24.76
C VAL A 229 -11.55 -0.17 -24.30
N PHE A 230 -11.99 0.76 -25.14
CA PHE A 230 -13.20 1.55 -24.92
C PHE A 230 -14.29 1.14 -25.91
N SER A 231 -15.48 0.81 -25.42
CA SER A 231 -16.67 0.68 -26.27
C SER A 231 -17.47 1.98 -26.21
N VAL A 232 -17.57 2.68 -27.35
CA VAL A 232 -18.12 4.04 -27.44
C VAL A 232 -19.20 4.15 -28.53
N PRO A 233 -20.15 5.09 -28.42
CA PRO A 233 -21.11 5.34 -29.49
C PRO A 233 -20.41 5.87 -30.76
N ALA A 234 -20.78 5.30 -31.92
CA ALA A 234 -20.23 5.71 -33.22
C ALA A 234 -20.56 7.18 -33.56
N SER A 235 -21.66 7.71 -33.02
CA SER A 235 -22.07 9.12 -33.19
C SER A 235 -21.01 10.10 -32.68
N TYR A 236 -20.33 9.79 -31.58
CA TYR A 236 -19.25 10.63 -31.07
C TYR A 236 -18.02 10.59 -31.96
N MET A 237 -17.70 9.45 -32.57
CA MET A 237 -16.59 9.35 -33.53
C MET A 237 -16.88 10.17 -34.78
N LYS A 238 -18.13 10.12 -35.28
CA LYS A 238 -18.59 10.99 -36.37
C LYS A 238 -18.43 12.47 -36.03
N LEU A 239 -18.86 12.87 -34.83
CA LEU A 239 -18.73 14.25 -34.35
C LEU A 239 -17.25 14.67 -34.28
N LYS A 240 -16.38 13.82 -33.73
CA LYS A 240 -14.94 14.10 -33.64
C LYS A 240 -14.29 14.25 -35.01
N ILE A 241 -14.62 13.39 -35.97
CA ILE A 241 -14.14 13.52 -37.36
C ILE A 241 -14.65 14.81 -38.01
N GLN A 242 -15.90 15.21 -37.76
CA GLN A 242 -16.45 16.48 -38.29
C GLN A 242 -15.72 17.69 -37.71
N MET A 243 -15.37 17.66 -36.42
CA MET A 243 -14.73 18.78 -35.72
C MET A 243 -13.22 18.89 -36.02
N LEU A 244 -12.51 17.76 -36.07
CA LEU A 244 -11.05 17.73 -36.08
C LEU A 244 -10.45 17.23 -37.41
N GLY A 245 -11.27 16.66 -38.29
CA GLY A 245 -10.82 16.14 -39.58
C GLY A 245 -9.66 15.13 -39.46
N ASP A 246 -8.68 15.28 -40.34
CA ASP A 246 -7.54 14.34 -40.48
C ASP A 246 -6.61 14.29 -39.26
N ALA A 247 -6.72 15.24 -38.33
CA ALA A 247 -5.96 15.23 -37.09
C ALA A 247 -6.49 14.19 -36.09
N PHE A 248 -7.79 13.88 -36.12
CA PHE A 248 -8.44 13.05 -35.11
C PHE A 248 -7.83 11.64 -34.98
N PRO A 249 -7.59 10.86 -36.06
CA PRO A 249 -7.01 9.53 -35.92
C PRO A 249 -5.62 9.53 -35.24
N THR A 250 -4.82 10.57 -35.49
CA THR A 250 -3.49 10.71 -34.88
C THR A 250 -3.61 11.07 -33.40
N GLN A 251 -4.52 11.99 -33.06
CA GLN A 251 -4.82 12.36 -31.69
C GLN A 251 -5.35 11.17 -30.87
N LEU A 252 -6.28 10.41 -31.46
CA LEU A 252 -6.84 9.20 -30.86
C LEU A 252 -5.77 8.13 -30.62
N GLN A 253 -4.86 7.91 -31.59
CA GLN A 253 -3.73 7.00 -31.42
C GLN A 253 -2.87 7.40 -30.21
N GLN A 254 -2.51 8.69 -30.09
CA GLN A 254 -1.74 9.19 -28.96
C GLN A 254 -2.48 9.01 -27.62
N ALA A 255 -3.79 9.24 -27.61
CA ALA A 255 -4.61 9.05 -26.41
C ALA A 255 -4.64 7.58 -25.97
N LEU A 256 -4.83 6.64 -26.92
CA LEU A 256 -4.78 5.21 -26.63
C LEU A 256 -3.41 4.76 -26.14
N ASP A 257 -2.32 5.28 -26.73
CA ASP A 257 -0.96 4.97 -26.27
C ASP A 257 -0.74 5.44 -24.82
N MET A 258 -1.29 6.60 -24.44
CA MET A 258 -1.22 7.11 -23.07
C MET A 258 -2.04 6.27 -22.09
N TRP A 259 -3.24 5.85 -22.47
CA TRP A 259 -4.06 4.97 -21.62
C TRP A 259 -3.42 3.59 -21.47
N ASP A 260 -2.91 3.03 -22.56
CA ASP A 260 -2.18 1.76 -22.56
C ASP A 260 -1.00 1.82 -21.60
N ASP A 261 -0.24 2.91 -21.65
CA ASP A 261 0.93 3.12 -20.81
C ASP A 261 0.57 3.31 -19.32
N TRP A 262 -0.55 3.99 -19.03
CA TRP A 262 -1.04 4.17 -17.66
C TRP A 262 -1.53 2.85 -17.07
N VAL A 263 -2.35 2.09 -17.79
CA VAL A 263 -2.81 0.77 -17.34
C VAL A 263 -1.62 -0.18 -17.20
N LYS A 264 -0.63 -0.11 -18.10
CA LYS A 264 0.62 -0.88 -17.98
C LYS A 264 1.36 -0.59 -16.68
N CYS A 265 1.44 0.68 -16.25
CA CYS A 265 2.02 1.01 -14.95
C CYS A 265 1.30 0.27 -13.81
N TYR A 266 -0.02 0.21 -13.81
CA TYR A 266 -0.74 -0.56 -12.79
C TYR A 266 -0.42 -2.05 -12.83
N LEU A 267 -0.44 -2.66 -14.02
CA LEU A 267 -0.18 -4.09 -14.19
C LEU A 267 1.25 -4.46 -13.75
N GLU A 268 2.26 -3.71 -14.21
CA GLU A 268 3.65 -3.92 -13.84
C GLU A 268 3.86 -3.73 -12.34
N PHE A 269 3.32 -2.66 -11.74
CA PHE A 269 3.48 -2.38 -10.31
C PHE A 269 3.04 -3.55 -9.43
N TYR A 270 1.91 -4.16 -9.75
CA TYR A 270 1.35 -5.29 -9.00
C TYR A 270 1.95 -6.65 -9.39
N GLY A 271 3.01 -6.68 -10.19
CA GLY A 271 3.74 -7.90 -10.50
C GLY A 271 3.33 -8.58 -11.81
N LEU A 272 2.35 -8.06 -12.54
CA LEU A 272 1.92 -8.59 -13.84
C LEU A 272 2.82 -8.05 -14.97
N ASP A 273 4.12 -8.22 -14.83
CA ASP A 273 5.15 -7.74 -15.77
C ASP A 273 5.71 -8.86 -16.66
N GLY A 274 5.29 -10.12 -16.45
CA GLY A 274 5.81 -11.29 -17.14
C GLY A 274 7.18 -11.78 -16.68
N ALA A 275 7.72 -11.24 -15.57
CA ALA A 275 9.01 -11.67 -15.02
C ALA A 275 8.93 -13.03 -14.30
N SER A 276 7.72 -13.50 -13.97
CA SER A 276 7.45 -14.80 -13.37
C SER A 276 6.31 -15.49 -14.09
N GLU A 277 6.41 -16.80 -14.34
CA GLU A 277 5.33 -17.60 -14.95
C GLU A 277 4.05 -17.59 -14.09
N SER A 278 4.18 -17.44 -12.77
CA SER A 278 3.04 -17.32 -11.85
C SER A 278 2.36 -15.95 -11.92
N PHE A 279 3.04 -14.94 -12.49
CA PHE A 279 2.54 -13.59 -12.66
C PHE A 279 2.78 -13.10 -14.10
N PRO A 280 2.14 -13.73 -15.10
CA PRO A 280 2.30 -13.33 -16.48
C PRO A 280 1.68 -11.95 -16.72
N MET A 281 2.23 -11.18 -17.67
CA MET A 281 1.51 -10.04 -18.22
C MET A 281 0.22 -10.54 -18.86
N SER A 282 -0.91 -9.89 -18.54
CA SER A 282 -2.19 -10.23 -19.15
C SER A 282 -2.13 -10.05 -20.66
N GLY A 283 -2.58 -11.06 -21.41
CA GLY A 283 -2.80 -10.96 -22.85
C GLY A 283 -4.09 -10.20 -23.21
N PHE A 284 -4.88 -9.78 -22.22
CA PHE A 284 -6.16 -9.11 -22.40
C PHE A 284 -6.16 -7.71 -21.77
N PRO A 285 -6.84 -6.74 -22.42
CA PRO A 285 -6.95 -5.38 -21.93
C PRO A 285 -8.05 -5.22 -20.87
N VAL A 286 -7.89 -4.21 -20.01
CA VAL A 286 -9.00 -3.66 -19.21
C VAL A 286 -10.06 -3.11 -20.17
N ARG A 287 -11.34 -3.23 -19.81
CA ARG A 287 -12.44 -2.77 -20.67
C ARG A 287 -13.24 -1.68 -19.99
N GLU A 288 -13.57 -0.67 -20.78
CA GLU A 288 -14.45 0.42 -20.40
C GLU A 288 -15.59 0.52 -21.40
N VAL A 289 -16.83 0.45 -20.90
CA VAL A 289 -18.03 0.42 -21.73
C VAL A 289 -18.86 1.64 -21.40
N MET A 290 -19.07 2.55 -22.36
CA MET A 290 -20.02 3.62 -22.15
C MET A 290 -21.46 3.07 -22.13
N ASP A 291 -22.31 3.58 -21.27
CA ASP A 291 -23.72 3.20 -21.12
C ASP A 291 -24.57 4.47 -20.97
N THR A 292 -25.84 4.40 -21.32
CA THR A 292 -26.78 5.50 -21.07
C THR A 292 -27.32 5.51 -19.64
N HIS A 293 -27.14 4.42 -18.88
CA HIS A 293 -27.60 4.31 -17.51
C HIS A 293 -26.70 3.38 -16.69
N LEU A 294 -26.23 3.85 -15.53
CA LEU A 294 -25.33 3.09 -14.65
C LEU A 294 -26.11 2.53 -13.45
N SER A 295 -25.63 1.40 -12.89
CA SER A 295 -26.22 0.78 -11.69
C SER A 295 -26.12 1.66 -10.44
N THR A 296 -25.09 2.50 -10.39
CA THR A 296 -24.84 3.45 -9.31
C THR A 296 -24.17 4.68 -9.89
N GLU A 297 -24.16 5.77 -9.13
CA GLU A 297 -23.41 6.98 -9.45
C GLU A 297 -23.80 7.65 -10.80
N ARG A 298 -23.24 8.84 -11.10
CA ARG A 298 -23.65 9.59 -12.30
C ARG A 298 -22.70 9.42 -13.49
N TYR A 299 -21.45 9.00 -13.29
CA TYR A 299 -20.45 9.06 -14.37
C TYR A 299 -19.64 7.78 -14.60
N SER A 300 -19.43 6.96 -13.57
CA SER A 300 -18.74 5.68 -13.75
C SER A 300 -19.06 4.68 -12.64
N TYR A 301 -18.96 3.39 -12.94
CA TYR A 301 -19.05 2.31 -11.96
C TYR A 301 -18.26 1.09 -12.45
N TYR A 302 -17.63 0.33 -11.56
CA TYR A 302 -16.96 -0.92 -11.93
C TYR A 302 -17.88 -2.13 -11.75
N GLY A 303 -18.02 -2.94 -12.80
CA GLY A 303 -18.71 -4.23 -12.75
C GLY A 303 -17.75 -5.39 -12.51
N ASN A 304 -18.27 -6.61 -12.61
CA ASN A 304 -17.46 -7.83 -12.52
C ASN A 304 -16.56 -8.06 -13.75
N THR A 305 -16.83 -7.33 -14.84
CA THR A 305 -16.28 -7.60 -16.17
C THR A 305 -15.54 -6.41 -16.76
N ASN A 306 -16.05 -5.20 -16.54
CA ASN A 306 -15.53 -3.95 -17.11
C ASN A 306 -15.87 -2.76 -16.20
N VAL A 307 -15.21 -1.63 -16.44
CA VAL A 307 -15.69 -0.33 -15.96
C VAL A 307 -16.82 0.11 -16.89
N ASN A 308 -17.89 0.66 -16.33
CA ASN A 308 -18.99 1.26 -17.06
C ASN A 308 -18.89 2.77 -16.91
N LEU A 309 -18.99 3.50 -18.00
CA LEU A 309 -18.91 4.95 -18.07
C LEU A 309 -20.25 5.52 -18.50
N LEU A 310 -20.66 6.68 -17.99
CA LEU A 310 -21.82 7.36 -18.56
C LEU A 310 -21.46 7.90 -19.95
N SER A 311 -22.35 7.72 -20.92
CA SER A 311 -22.16 8.19 -22.29
C SER A 311 -22.27 9.72 -22.41
N THR A 312 -21.21 10.46 -22.07
CA THR A 312 -21.14 11.93 -22.18
C THR A 312 -19.99 12.41 -23.07
N GLU A 313 -20.12 13.63 -23.59
CA GLU A 313 -19.10 14.27 -24.42
C GLU A 313 -17.80 14.52 -23.62
N GLU A 314 -17.91 14.85 -22.33
CA GLU A 314 -16.74 15.09 -21.48
C GLU A 314 -15.89 13.83 -21.31
N LEU A 315 -16.52 12.65 -21.17
CA LEU A 315 -15.81 11.38 -21.09
C LEU A 315 -15.20 11.00 -22.44
N ILE A 316 -15.90 11.23 -23.54
CA ILE A 316 -15.33 11.06 -24.89
C ILE A 316 -14.10 11.95 -25.08
N ASN A 317 -14.15 13.21 -24.64
CA ASN A 317 -13.01 14.12 -24.73
C ASN A 317 -11.81 13.57 -23.96
N VAL A 318 -12.01 13.10 -22.73
CA VAL A 318 -10.94 12.49 -21.94
C VAL A 318 -10.41 11.18 -22.54
N ILE A 319 -11.26 10.35 -23.13
CA ILE A 319 -10.84 9.10 -23.78
C ILE A 319 -9.99 9.38 -25.02
N THR A 320 -10.32 10.42 -25.79
CA THR A 320 -9.81 10.61 -27.16
C THR A 320 -8.83 11.78 -27.32
N ASP A 321 -8.55 12.55 -26.28
CA ASP A 321 -7.68 13.73 -26.32
C ASP A 321 -6.50 13.64 -25.32
N PRO A 322 -5.25 13.52 -25.81
CA PRO A 322 -4.04 13.54 -24.99
C PRO A 322 -3.96 14.72 -24.00
N GLU A 323 -4.41 15.91 -24.39
CA GLU A 323 -4.33 17.08 -23.52
C GLU A 323 -5.36 17.03 -22.39
N GLU A 324 -6.52 16.41 -22.60
CA GLU A 324 -7.49 16.16 -21.52
C GLU A 324 -7.00 15.10 -20.52
N ILE A 325 -6.31 14.06 -21.01
CA ILE A 325 -5.70 13.04 -20.14
C ILE A 325 -4.64 13.66 -19.24
N LYS A 326 -3.77 14.52 -19.79
CA LYS A 326 -2.69 15.20 -19.04
C LYS A 326 -3.19 16.11 -17.93
N LYS A 327 -4.42 16.64 -18.01
CA LYS A 327 -5.01 17.43 -16.93
C LYS A 327 -5.29 16.61 -15.67
N THR A 328 -5.36 15.28 -15.78
CA THR A 328 -5.59 14.36 -14.65
C THR A 328 -6.84 14.68 -13.81
N THR A 329 -7.93 15.11 -14.45
CA THR A 329 -9.16 15.58 -13.77
C THR A 329 -9.94 14.43 -13.12
N LEU A 330 -11.08 14.73 -12.49
CA LEU A 330 -11.99 13.68 -12.00
C LEU A 330 -12.48 12.77 -13.15
N ASN A 331 -12.64 13.29 -14.37
CA ASN A 331 -13.00 12.49 -15.54
C ASN A 331 -11.92 11.49 -15.93
N THR A 332 -10.64 11.82 -15.75
CA THR A 332 -9.54 10.84 -15.84
C THR A 332 -9.70 9.74 -14.79
N GLY A 333 -10.18 10.10 -13.59
CA GLY A 333 -10.50 9.15 -12.52
C GLY A 333 -11.68 8.23 -12.83
N HIS A 334 -12.68 8.68 -13.59
CA HIS A 334 -13.79 7.84 -14.03
C HIS A 334 -13.33 6.67 -14.94
N VAL A 335 -12.23 6.88 -15.69
CA VAL A 335 -11.57 5.88 -16.53
C VAL A 335 -10.67 4.97 -15.67
N VAL A 336 -9.51 5.46 -15.24
CA VAL A 336 -8.49 4.61 -14.57
C VAL A 336 -8.59 4.57 -13.04
N GLY A 337 -9.37 5.44 -12.41
CA GLY A 337 -9.39 5.57 -10.95
C GLY A 337 -9.93 4.34 -10.24
N TRP A 338 -10.84 3.59 -10.85
CA TRP A 338 -11.33 2.32 -10.32
C TRP A 338 -10.26 1.23 -10.25
N LEU A 339 -9.23 1.31 -11.10
CA LEU A 339 -8.06 0.40 -11.02
C LEU A 339 -7.32 0.58 -9.70
N GLN A 340 -7.09 1.83 -9.28
CA GLN A 340 -6.49 2.16 -7.99
C GLN A 340 -7.41 1.83 -6.82
N ALA A 341 -8.66 2.26 -6.90
CA ALA A 341 -9.58 2.27 -5.76
C ALA A 341 -10.07 0.86 -5.40
N SER A 342 -10.32 0.01 -6.39
CA SER A 342 -11.10 -1.23 -6.21
C SER A 342 -10.60 -2.42 -7.01
N MET A 343 -10.30 -2.27 -8.30
CA MET A 343 -10.08 -3.42 -9.20
C MET A 343 -8.71 -4.08 -8.98
N LEU A 344 -7.60 -3.34 -9.12
CA LEU A 344 -6.26 -3.92 -8.96
C LEU A 344 -5.76 -3.88 -7.51
N LYS A 345 -6.69 -3.76 -6.56
CA LYS A 345 -6.37 -3.77 -5.13
C LYS A 345 -5.86 -5.14 -4.71
N GLN A 346 -4.76 -5.16 -3.96
CA GLN A 346 -4.22 -6.39 -3.38
C GLN A 346 -5.21 -6.99 -2.37
N THR A 347 -5.33 -8.32 -2.37
CA THR A 347 -6.12 -9.07 -1.38
C THR A 347 -5.43 -9.12 -0.02
N TYR A 348 -4.10 -8.91 0.00
CA TYR A 348 -3.29 -8.86 1.20
C TYR A 348 -2.36 -7.64 1.19
N PHE A 349 -2.22 -7.01 2.36
CA PHE A 349 -1.18 -6.03 2.67
C PHE A 349 -0.82 -6.20 4.15
N PRO A 350 0.47 -6.15 4.55
CA PRO A 350 0.86 -6.32 5.95
C PRO A 350 0.06 -5.41 6.89
N SER A 351 -0.21 -5.85 8.12
CA SER A 351 -1.04 -5.09 9.08
C SER A 351 -0.27 -3.99 9.83
N LYS A 352 1.06 -4.08 9.88
CA LYS A 352 1.95 -3.09 10.47
C LYS A 352 2.78 -2.41 9.37
N TYR A 353 2.65 -1.10 9.25
CA TYR A 353 3.38 -0.24 8.31
C TYR A 353 3.37 1.23 8.78
N PRO A 354 4.29 2.08 8.29
CA PRO A 354 4.32 3.49 8.64
C PRO A 354 3.06 4.27 8.20
N ASN A 355 2.78 5.40 8.86
CA ASN A 355 1.63 6.25 8.53
C ASN A 355 1.63 6.66 7.04
N ASN A 356 0.44 6.69 6.44
CA ASN A 356 0.19 6.99 5.02
C ASN A 356 0.88 6.05 4.01
N PHE A 357 1.56 4.99 4.46
CA PHE A 357 2.32 4.13 3.55
C PHE A 357 1.42 3.41 2.54
N LYS A 358 0.35 2.77 3.02
CA LYS A 358 -0.60 2.02 2.17
C LYS A 358 -1.27 2.91 1.11
N GLU A 359 -1.65 4.13 1.48
CA GLU A 359 -2.27 5.08 0.56
C GLU A 359 -1.29 5.54 -0.52
N MET A 360 -0.09 5.95 -0.12
CA MET A 360 0.95 6.39 -1.06
C MET A 360 1.48 5.23 -1.91
N PHE A 361 1.50 4.01 -1.39
CA PHE A 361 1.87 2.81 -2.15
C PHE A 361 0.89 2.54 -3.29
N ALA A 362 -0.43 2.63 -3.03
CA ALA A 362 -1.45 2.50 -4.06
C ALA A 362 -1.41 3.65 -5.10
N LEU A 363 -0.87 4.81 -4.72
CA LEU A 363 -0.69 5.98 -5.59
C LEU A 363 0.51 5.85 -6.57
N LEU A 364 1.46 4.95 -6.29
CA LEU A 364 2.72 4.85 -7.05
C LEU A 364 2.54 4.66 -8.55
N PRO A 365 1.55 3.90 -9.07
CA PRO A 365 1.31 3.83 -10.51
C PRO A 365 1.00 5.17 -11.17
N ASN A 366 0.16 6.01 -10.55
CA ASN A 366 -0.13 7.35 -11.07
C ASN A 366 1.11 8.25 -11.00
N TYR A 367 1.82 8.21 -9.87
CA TYR A 367 3.07 8.94 -9.70
C TYR A 367 4.10 8.54 -10.77
N TYR A 368 4.35 7.24 -10.94
CA TYR A 368 5.36 6.73 -11.86
C TYR A 368 5.01 7.01 -13.32
N PHE A 369 3.73 6.88 -13.69
CA PHE A 369 3.26 7.23 -15.03
C PHE A 369 3.57 8.68 -15.39
N LEU A 370 3.29 9.62 -14.49
CA LEU A 370 3.60 11.02 -14.73
C LEU A 370 5.12 11.29 -14.68
N TYR A 371 5.84 10.63 -13.77
CA TYR A 371 7.30 10.71 -13.64
C TYR A 371 7.99 10.27 -14.93
N LYS A 372 7.78 9.03 -15.37
CA LYS A 372 8.51 8.44 -16.50
C LYS A 372 8.30 9.21 -17.80
N ASN A 373 7.10 9.75 -17.99
CA ASN A 373 6.74 10.50 -19.18
C ASN A 373 7.15 12.00 -19.14
N ASN A 374 7.75 12.46 -18.04
CA ASN A 374 8.11 13.87 -17.83
C ASN A 374 6.92 14.83 -17.96
N TRP A 375 5.70 14.39 -17.66
CA TRP A 375 4.50 15.24 -17.76
C TRP A 375 4.42 16.30 -16.66
N TRP A 376 5.40 16.31 -15.78
CA TRP A 376 5.61 17.28 -14.72
C TRP A 376 6.23 18.60 -15.21
N GLY A 377 6.93 18.60 -16.36
CA GLY A 377 7.65 19.78 -16.84
C GLY A 377 8.75 20.26 -15.88
N GLN A 378 9.11 21.55 -15.97
CA GLN A 378 10.10 22.22 -15.09
C GLN A 378 9.42 23.00 -13.94
N SER A 379 8.39 22.42 -13.32
CA SER A 379 7.69 23.07 -12.20
C SER A 379 8.30 22.68 -10.86
N ASP A 380 8.45 23.65 -9.95
CA ASP A 380 8.80 23.40 -8.55
C ASP A 380 7.65 22.77 -7.76
N GLN A 381 6.46 22.65 -8.35
CA GLN A 381 5.29 22.02 -7.75
C GLN A 381 4.53 21.15 -8.75
N ILE A 382 4.21 19.92 -8.35
CA ILE A 382 3.56 18.91 -9.19
C ILE A 382 2.32 18.35 -8.50
N GLU A 383 1.21 18.32 -9.22
CA GLU A 383 -0.01 17.66 -8.78
C GLU A 383 0.03 16.17 -9.17
N VAL A 384 -0.18 15.30 -8.18
CA VAL A 384 -0.33 13.86 -8.38
C VAL A 384 -1.76 13.47 -8.01
N PRO A 385 -2.55 12.92 -8.97
CA PRO A 385 -3.93 12.53 -8.73
C PRO A 385 -3.98 11.22 -7.94
N SER A 386 -4.84 11.16 -6.92
CA SER A 386 -5.17 9.93 -6.21
C SER A 386 -6.67 9.68 -6.30
N PHE A 387 -7.07 8.43 -6.49
CA PHE A 387 -8.47 8.06 -6.61
C PHE A 387 -8.88 7.07 -5.53
N TYR A 388 -10.09 7.24 -4.99
CA TYR A 388 -10.63 6.37 -3.94
C TYR A 388 -12.14 6.20 -4.09
N ASP A 389 -12.65 5.09 -3.55
CA ASP A 389 -14.07 4.76 -3.50
C ASP A 389 -14.72 5.48 -2.31
N GLY A 390 -15.57 6.46 -2.60
CA GLY A 390 -16.36 7.23 -1.64
C GLY A 390 -17.83 6.78 -1.63
N ASP A 391 -18.07 5.52 -1.30
CA ASP A 391 -19.37 4.83 -1.27
C ASP A 391 -20.00 4.61 -2.65
N LYS A 392 -19.33 3.76 -3.44
CA LYS A 392 -19.66 3.45 -4.85
C LYS A 392 -19.52 4.66 -5.76
N VAL A 393 -18.79 5.67 -5.29
CA VAL A 393 -18.55 6.92 -6.00
C VAL A 393 -17.06 7.16 -6.16
N ILE A 394 -16.56 7.32 -7.38
CA ILE A 394 -15.14 7.63 -7.54
C ILE A 394 -14.89 9.07 -7.11
N LYS A 395 -13.93 9.23 -6.20
CA LYS A 395 -13.46 10.53 -5.73
C LYS A 395 -12.02 10.74 -6.16
N ARG A 396 -11.66 12.00 -6.32
CA ARG A 396 -10.30 12.44 -6.59
C ARG A 396 -9.78 13.25 -5.41
N ASN A 397 -8.61 12.85 -4.93
CA ASN A 397 -7.74 13.69 -4.11
C ASN A 397 -6.54 14.15 -4.96
N THR A 398 -5.81 15.17 -4.48
CA THR A 398 -4.62 15.67 -5.17
C THR A 398 -3.52 15.92 -4.17
N TYR A 399 -2.36 15.32 -4.42
CA TYR A 399 -1.15 15.55 -3.64
C TYR A 399 -0.26 16.52 -4.40
N VAL A 400 0.04 17.67 -3.79
CA VAL A 400 0.91 18.69 -4.38
C VAL A 400 2.33 18.46 -3.87
N LEU A 401 3.19 17.85 -4.69
CA LEU A 401 4.60 17.69 -4.37
C LEU A 401 5.28 19.04 -4.58
N LYS A 402 6.07 19.50 -3.61
CA LYS A 402 6.80 20.76 -3.68
C LYS A 402 8.29 20.50 -3.59
N SER A 403 9.08 21.05 -4.49
CA SER A 403 10.53 20.81 -4.50
C SER A 403 11.18 21.22 -3.18
N SER A 404 10.75 22.35 -2.58
CA SER A 404 11.22 22.81 -1.28
C SER A 404 10.95 21.81 -0.14
N ALA A 405 9.78 21.17 -0.14
CA ALA A 405 9.45 20.14 0.85
C ALA A 405 10.40 18.94 0.74
N PHE A 406 10.73 18.52 -0.49
CA PHE A 406 11.68 17.43 -0.70
C PHE A 406 13.13 17.87 -0.40
N ASP A 407 13.50 19.13 -0.64
CA ASP A 407 14.79 19.68 -0.20
C ASP A 407 14.90 19.67 1.34
N HIS A 408 13.83 20.02 2.06
CA HIS A 408 13.77 19.93 3.51
C HIS A 408 13.90 18.48 4.00
N LEU A 409 13.22 17.52 3.36
CA LEU A 409 13.35 16.09 3.68
C LEU A 409 14.77 15.57 3.42
N VAL A 410 15.40 15.95 2.30
CA VAL A 410 16.81 15.63 2.00
C VAL A 410 17.73 16.21 3.06
N SER A 411 17.60 17.51 3.37
CA SER A 411 18.40 18.17 4.41
C SER A 411 18.20 17.49 5.76
N TRP A 412 16.98 17.05 6.05
CA TRP A 412 16.65 16.39 7.30
C TRP A 412 17.29 14.99 7.39
N ALA A 413 17.15 14.17 6.34
CA ALA A 413 17.79 12.85 6.23
C ALA A 413 19.33 12.93 6.26
N ALA A 414 19.91 14.01 5.69
CA ALA A 414 21.35 14.24 5.69
C ALA A 414 21.87 14.63 7.09
N ALA A 415 21.14 15.48 7.81
CA ALA A 415 21.51 15.97 9.13
C ALA A 415 21.37 14.89 10.22
N ASP A 416 20.32 14.09 10.16
CA ASP A 416 20.11 13.00 11.10
C ASP A 416 19.10 11.97 10.56
N SER A 417 19.37 10.71 10.83
CA SER A 417 18.47 9.62 10.50
C SER A 417 17.48 9.37 11.62
N CYS A 418 16.28 8.96 11.26
CA CYS A 418 15.21 8.58 12.18
C CYS A 418 14.15 9.59 12.66
N LYS A 419 13.92 10.69 11.92
CA LYS A 419 12.76 11.58 12.19
C LYS A 419 11.73 11.75 11.07
N ILE A 420 11.95 11.25 9.86
CA ILE A 420 10.98 11.39 8.74
C ILE A 420 9.75 10.47 8.91
N TYR A 421 9.86 9.40 9.70
CA TYR A 421 8.77 8.50 10.09
C TYR A 421 8.55 8.39 11.60
N SER A 422 9.04 9.37 12.37
CA SER A 422 8.63 9.53 13.77
C SER A 422 7.38 10.40 13.87
N ASP A 423 6.89 10.69 15.07
CA ASP A 423 5.80 11.66 15.26
C ASP A 423 6.18 13.09 14.86
N GLU A 424 7.47 13.37 14.60
CA GLU A 424 7.96 14.64 14.04
C GLU A 424 8.05 14.60 12.50
N ALA A 425 7.61 13.51 11.87
CA ALA A 425 7.68 13.25 10.43
C ALA A 425 7.21 14.42 9.56
N GLY A 426 6.18 15.14 10.02
CA GLY A 426 5.60 16.25 9.28
C GLY A 426 6.28 17.60 9.52
N ARG A 427 7.17 17.73 10.51
CA ARG A 427 7.85 19.00 10.81
C ARG A 427 8.72 19.53 9.67
N PRO A 428 9.52 18.71 8.96
CA PRO A 428 10.38 19.19 7.88
C PRO A 428 9.60 19.90 6.78
N VAL A 429 8.32 19.52 6.60
CA VAL A 429 7.47 20.02 5.51
C VAL A 429 6.34 20.93 6.00
N LYS A 430 6.35 21.30 7.30
CA LYS A 430 5.27 22.06 7.92
C LYS A 430 5.07 23.43 7.29
N GLU A 431 6.16 24.12 7.01
CA GLU A 431 6.12 25.45 6.38
C GLU A 431 5.60 25.35 4.94
N ASP A 432 5.96 24.28 4.22
CA ASP A 432 5.50 24.03 2.86
C ASP A 432 3.99 23.78 2.77
N TYR A 433 3.42 23.05 3.73
CA TYR A 433 2.01 22.62 3.69
C TYR A 433 1.11 23.31 4.73
N GLY A 434 1.63 24.27 5.49
CA GLY A 434 0.92 24.95 6.58
C GLY A 434 0.55 24.03 7.77
N SER A 435 0.97 22.77 7.73
CA SER A 435 0.64 21.73 8.71
C SER A 435 1.63 20.58 8.61
N GLU A 436 1.79 19.82 9.69
CA GLU A 436 2.67 18.64 9.70
C GLU A 436 2.03 17.50 8.90
N GLN A 437 2.65 17.11 7.79
CA GLN A 437 2.15 16.11 6.85
C GLN A 437 3.15 14.96 6.72
N SER A 438 2.71 13.71 6.89
CA SER A 438 3.59 12.53 6.79
C SER A 438 3.53 11.80 5.44
N TRP A 439 2.58 12.13 4.56
CA TRP A 439 2.54 11.56 3.21
C TRP A 439 3.79 11.89 2.36
N PRO A 440 4.42 13.10 2.44
CA PRO A 440 5.61 13.41 1.63
C PRO A 440 6.78 12.50 1.96
N SER A 441 6.92 12.12 3.24
CA SER A 441 7.90 11.14 3.73
C SER A 441 7.81 9.81 3.01
N THR A 442 6.60 9.35 2.68
CA THR A 442 6.43 8.09 1.94
C THR A 442 6.79 8.21 0.48
N LEU A 443 6.36 9.28 -0.19
CA LEU A 443 6.81 9.49 -1.55
C LEU A 443 8.32 9.74 -1.63
N PHE A 444 8.94 10.29 -0.59
CA PHE A 444 10.39 10.46 -0.50
C PHE A 444 11.14 9.12 -0.52
N ILE A 445 10.80 8.16 0.37
CA ILE A 445 11.45 6.85 0.34
C ILE A 445 11.15 6.09 -0.95
N CYS A 446 9.89 6.09 -1.42
CA CYS A 446 9.53 5.38 -2.63
C CYS A 446 10.24 5.96 -3.87
N SER A 447 10.31 7.29 -4.00
CA SER A 447 11.02 7.93 -5.10
C SER A 447 12.54 7.73 -5.05
N SER A 448 13.13 7.68 -3.85
CA SER A 448 14.54 7.31 -3.66
C SER A 448 14.84 5.91 -4.18
N ILE A 449 13.93 4.96 -3.95
CA ILE A 449 14.02 3.59 -4.49
C ILE A 449 13.84 3.61 -6.02
N LEU A 450 12.81 4.31 -6.53
CA LEU A 450 12.51 4.39 -7.98
C LEU A 450 13.70 4.89 -8.80
N GLN A 451 14.52 5.80 -8.26
CA GLN A 451 15.68 6.36 -8.93
C GLN A 451 16.86 5.38 -9.03
N TYR A 452 16.96 4.38 -8.15
CA TYR A 452 18.08 3.45 -8.15
C TYR A 452 17.96 2.42 -9.28
N LYS A 453 19.06 2.19 -10.00
CA LYS A 453 19.13 1.28 -11.15
C LYS A 453 20.48 0.58 -11.24
N GLN A 454 20.44 -0.66 -11.71
CA GLN A 454 21.59 -1.49 -12.10
C GLN A 454 21.42 -1.83 -13.58
N GLU A 455 22.00 -0.98 -14.45
CA GLU A 455 21.73 -1.02 -15.89
C GLU A 455 22.20 -2.31 -16.56
N ALA A 456 23.34 -2.86 -16.14
CA ALA A 456 23.89 -4.08 -16.72
C ALA A 456 23.01 -5.31 -16.44
N GLU A 457 22.36 -5.33 -15.27
CA GLU A 457 21.47 -6.38 -14.80
C GLU A 457 20.00 -6.14 -15.19
N GLN A 458 19.69 -5.00 -15.83
CA GLN A 458 18.33 -4.56 -16.19
C GLN A 458 17.36 -4.50 -14.99
N LYS A 459 17.91 -4.18 -13.81
CA LYS A 459 17.17 -4.02 -12.56
C LYS A 459 16.96 -2.53 -12.28
N ASP A 460 15.75 -2.17 -11.86
CA ASP A 460 15.38 -0.80 -11.54
C ASP A 460 14.36 -0.76 -10.39
N GLY A 461 14.22 0.42 -9.78
CA GLY A 461 13.33 0.60 -8.64
C GLY A 461 11.84 0.36 -8.96
N TRP A 462 11.42 0.50 -10.22
CA TRP A 462 10.03 0.25 -10.61
C TRP A 462 9.72 -1.25 -10.60
N LYS A 463 10.58 -2.06 -11.23
CA LYS A 463 10.49 -3.52 -11.21
C LYS A 463 10.70 -4.11 -9.81
N TYR A 464 11.44 -3.42 -8.94
CA TYR A 464 11.52 -3.81 -7.53
C TYR A 464 10.13 -3.82 -6.86
N PHE A 465 9.26 -2.84 -7.13
CA PHE A 465 7.91 -2.85 -6.52
C PHE A 465 7.06 -4.01 -7.03
N ALA A 466 7.21 -4.39 -8.30
CA ALA A 466 6.62 -5.62 -8.84
C ALA A 466 7.11 -6.87 -8.07
N TYR A 467 8.42 -6.95 -7.80
CA TYR A 467 9.03 -8.02 -7.01
C TYR A 467 8.51 -8.04 -5.55
N LEU A 468 8.40 -6.87 -4.91
CA LEU A 468 7.85 -6.74 -3.56
C LEU A 468 6.39 -7.22 -3.51
N ASN A 469 5.55 -6.83 -4.47
CA ASN A 469 4.15 -7.26 -4.52
C ASN A 469 4.01 -8.79 -4.61
N ARG A 470 4.84 -9.45 -5.43
CA ARG A 470 4.91 -10.92 -5.51
C ARG A 470 5.33 -11.53 -4.18
N PHE A 471 6.40 -11.01 -3.57
CA PHE A 471 6.90 -11.50 -2.28
C PHE A 471 5.84 -11.37 -1.17
N LEU A 472 5.11 -10.24 -1.10
CA LEU A 472 4.08 -10.04 -0.09
C LEU A 472 2.94 -11.05 -0.22
N LEU A 473 2.55 -11.43 -1.43
CA LEU A 473 1.56 -12.48 -1.64
C LEU A 473 2.09 -13.83 -1.15
N GLU A 474 3.31 -14.20 -1.51
CA GLU A 474 3.93 -15.45 -1.06
C GLU A 474 4.07 -15.50 0.46
N ASP A 475 4.50 -14.40 1.08
CA ASP A 475 4.64 -14.28 2.53
C ASP A 475 3.29 -14.40 3.25
N SER A 476 2.21 -13.89 2.66
CA SER A 476 0.85 -13.99 3.21
C SER A 476 0.33 -15.42 3.36
N GLN A 477 0.86 -16.36 2.57
CA GLN A 477 0.47 -17.78 2.63
C GLN A 477 1.10 -18.51 3.83
N LYS A 478 2.04 -17.88 4.55
CA LYS A 478 2.63 -18.46 5.77
C LYS A 478 1.64 -18.40 6.91
N SER A 479 1.52 -19.51 7.65
CA SER A 479 0.62 -19.63 8.80
C SER A 479 1.14 -18.91 10.06
N ILE A 480 2.46 -18.74 10.18
CA ILE A 480 3.16 -18.01 11.24
C ILE A 480 4.40 -17.34 10.67
N GLY A 481 4.88 -16.26 11.31
CA GLY A 481 6.14 -15.61 10.93
C GLY A 481 6.07 -14.74 9.67
N GLN A 482 4.89 -14.21 9.35
CA GLN A 482 4.73 -13.18 8.31
C GLN A 482 5.57 -11.94 8.65
N MET A 483 6.22 -11.37 7.65
CA MET A 483 7.04 -10.18 7.82
C MET A 483 6.15 -8.94 7.95
N ASN A 484 6.58 -7.99 8.79
CA ASN A 484 6.06 -6.63 8.69
C ASN A 484 6.53 -5.99 7.37
N LEU A 485 5.90 -4.89 6.96
CA LEU A 485 6.20 -4.29 5.66
C LEU A 485 7.66 -3.83 5.55
N GLN A 486 8.20 -3.23 6.60
CA GLN A 486 9.56 -2.68 6.56
C GLN A 486 10.65 -3.75 6.43
N ASP A 487 10.50 -4.88 7.12
CA ASP A 487 11.39 -6.04 6.97
C ASP A 487 11.28 -6.65 5.58
N ALA A 488 10.05 -6.79 5.06
CA ALA A 488 9.82 -7.27 3.70
C ALA A 488 10.46 -6.34 2.65
N MET A 489 10.36 -5.03 2.82
CA MET A 489 10.97 -4.06 1.92
C MET A 489 12.50 -4.14 1.92
N LEU A 490 13.15 -4.11 3.09
CA LEU A 490 14.62 -4.19 3.14
C LEU A 490 15.11 -5.51 2.59
N LYS A 491 14.46 -6.62 2.96
CA LYS A 491 14.79 -7.95 2.42
C LYS A 491 14.68 -7.96 0.90
N CYS A 492 13.54 -7.51 0.36
CA CYS A 492 13.31 -7.54 -1.08
C CYS A 492 14.29 -6.64 -1.84
N LEU A 493 14.62 -5.46 -1.32
CA LEU A 493 15.62 -4.57 -1.93
C LEU A 493 16.99 -5.25 -1.96
N THR A 494 17.38 -5.83 -0.83
CA THR A 494 18.66 -6.50 -0.66
C THR A 494 18.80 -7.71 -1.57
N ASP A 495 17.77 -8.56 -1.64
CA ASP A 495 17.77 -9.73 -2.50
C ASP A 495 17.70 -9.35 -3.98
N TYR A 496 16.89 -8.36 -4.33
CA TYR A 496 16.68 -7.95 -5.72
C TYR A 496 17.93 -7.31 -6.31
N PHE A 497 18.55 -6.36 -5.63
CA PHE A 497 19.73 -5.62 -6.13
C PHE A 497 21.07 -6.20 -5.67
N GLU A 498 21.07 -7.14 -4.73
CA GLU A 498 22.29 -7.67 -4.11
C GLU A 498 23.14 -6.55 -3.48
N ARG A 499 22.47 -5.62 -2.78
CA ARG A 499 23.08 -4.46 -2.11
C ARG A 499 22.49 -4.21 -0.74
N ASP A 500 23.27 -3.58 0.13
CA ASP A 500 22.82 -3.10 1.43
C ASP A 500 22.07 -1.77 1.29
N PHE A 501 20.75 -1.80 1.50
CA PHE A 501 19.87 -0.63 1.55
C PHE A 501 19.62 -0.11 2.97
N SER A 502 20.22 -0.70 4.00
CA SER A 502 19.95 -0.36 5.41
C SER A 502 20.13 1.14 5.69
N GLN A 503 21.08 1.79 5.02
CA GLN A 503 21.30 3.23 5.15
C GLN A 503 20.10 4.06 4.71
N LEU A 504 19.34 3.66 3.69
CA LEU A 504 18.11 4.36 3.32
C LEU A 504 17.08 4.29 4.47
N PHE A 505 16.91 3.11 5.06
CA PHE A 505 15.96 2.86 6.16
C PHE A 505 16.34 3.62 7.42
N ASP A 506 17.63 3.63 7.75
CA ASP A 506 18.15 4.45 8.83
C ASP A 506 17.75 5.90 8.57
N ARG A 507 18.19 6.47 7.43
CA ARG A 507 18.03 7.89 7.00
C ARG A 507 16.60 8.38 7.09
N VAL A 508 15.64 7.58 6.64
CA VAL A 508 14.21 7.92 6.72
C VAL A 508 13.55 7.55 8.05
N GLY A 509 14.19 6.72 8.88
CA GLY A 509 13.69 6.36 10.19
C GLY A 509 12.72 5.22 10.25
N ILE A 510 12.86 4.26 9.36
CA ILE A 510 12.09 3.03 9.39
C ILE A 510 12.98 1.98 10.06
N GLU A 511 12.56 1.50 11.22
CA GLU A 511 13.31 0.49 11.96
C GLU A 511 13.05 -0.90 11.38
N VAL A 512 14.08 -1.73 11.27
CA VAL A 512 14.01 -3.08 10.72
C VAL A 512 14.59 -4.06 11.74
N SER A 513 14.15 -5.31 11.72
CA SER A 513 14.66 -6.31 12.65
C SER A 513 16.17 -6.56 12.47
N ASP A 514 16.85 -6.90 13.57
CA ASP A 514 18.30 -7.10 13.59
C ASP A 514 18.74 -8.20 12.61
N ILE A 515 17.90 -9.22 12.39
CA ILE A 515 18.17 -10.28 11.42
C ILE A 515 18.18 -9.73 9.98
N ARG A 516 17.16 -8.94 9.60
CA ARG A 516 17.09 -8.34 8.25
C ARG A 516 18.23 -7.36 8.01
N ARG A 517 18.60 -6.62 9.05
CA ARG A 517 19.76 -5.73 9.00
C ARG A 517 21.05 -6.51 8.77
N GLN A 518 21.30 -7.58 9.51
CA GLN A 518 22.50 -8.40 9.31
C GLN A 518 22.57 -9.01 7.91
N GLU A 519 21.44 -9.51 7.38
CA GLU A 519 21.36 -10.03 6.01
C GLU A 519 21.74 -8.97 4.97
N ALA A 520 21.29 -7.72 5.15
CA ALA A 520 21.71 -6.60 4.31
C ALA A 520 23.20 -6.27 4.51
N LEU A 521 23.65 -6.30 5.77
CA LEU A 521 25.02 -6.23 6.30
C LEU A 521 26.07 -7.00 5.49
N ASP A 522 25.66 -8.14 4.96
CA ASP A 522 26.53 -9.09 4.27
C ASP A 522 26.64 -8.81 2.76
N LYS A 523 25.92 -7.80 2.25
CA LYS A 523 25.98 -7.34 0.85
C LYS A 523 26.83 -6.06 0.72
N PRO A 524 27.39 -5.78 -0.47
CA PRO A 524 28.01 -4.48 -0.74
C PRO A 524 27.00 -3.34 -0.58
N TYR A 525 27.44 -2.17 -0.09
CA TYR A 525 26.55 -1.01 0.04
C TYR A 525 26.09 -0.46 -1.31
N VAL A 526 24.92 0.19 -1.32
CA VAL A 526 24.44 0.95 -2.49
C VAL A 526 25.43 2.04 -2.88
N GLU A 527 25.71 2.19 -4.17
CA GLU A 527 26.79 3.06 -4.67
C GLU A 527 26.49 4.55 -4.55
N LYS A 528 25.24 4.92 -4.29
CA LYS A 528 24.73 6.30 -4.29
C LYS A 528 24.01 6.61 -2.99
N CYS A 529 24.12 7.86 -2.54
CA CYS A 529 23.37 8.42 -1.42
C CYS A 529 21.89 8.66 -1.79
N ILE A 530 21.14 7.60 -2.14
CA ILE A 530 19.77 7.70 -2.67
C ILE A 530 18.78 8.39 -1.72
N TRP A 531 19.09 8.44 -0.42
CA TRP A 531 18.38 9.25 0.58
C TRP A 531 18.61 10.76 0.47
N MET A 532 19.32 11.22 -0.57
CA MET A 532 19.49 12.64 -0.90
C MET A 532 18.77 13.02 -2.21
N PHE A 533 17.87 12.15 -2.67
CA PHE A 533 17.17 12.34 -3.93
C PHE A 533 15.95 13.26 -3.79
N ASN A 534 15.87 14.29 -4.64
CA ASN A 534 14.66 15.07 -4.83
C ASN A 534 14.03 14.70 -6.19
N PRO A 535 12.81 14.11 -6.22
CA PRO A 535 12.19 13.66 -7.46
C PRO A 535 11.82 14.77 -8.44
N LEU A 536 11.68 16.01 -7.98
CA LEU A 536 11.42 17.17 -8.84
C LEU A 536 12.71 17.74 -9.45
N LYS A 537 13.87 17.33 -8.92
CA LYS A 537 15.22 17.68 -9.41
C LYS A 537 15.95 16.46 -9.96
N ARG A 538 15.23 15.54 -10.60
CA ARG A 538 15.75 14.22 -11.03
C ARG A 538 16.97 14.22 -11.96
N ASN A 539 17.30 15.37 -12.57
CA ASN A 539 18.47 15.52 -13.43
C ASN A 539 19.72 15.92 -12.63
N GLU A 540 19.58 16.29 -11.36
CA GLU A 540 20.72 16.58 -10.49
C GLU A 540 21.42 15.28 -10.08
N PRO A 541 22.77 15.27 -10.08
CA PRO A 541 23.51 14.07 -9.71
C PRO A 541 23.35 13.77 -8.22
N VAL A 542 23.03 12.51 -7.92
CA VAL A 542 23.11 11.99 -6.55
C VAL A 542 24.56 11.65 -6.22
N ALA A 543 25.03 12.10 -5.05
CA ALA A 543 26.39 11.86 -4.58
C ALA A 543 26.71 10.38 -4.42
N ASP A 544 27.97 10.01 -4.63
CA ASP A 544 28.47 8.67 -4.33
C ASP A 544 28.38 8.38 -2.83
N PHE A 545 28.07 7.13 -2.50
CA PHE A 545 28.15 6.65 -1.13
C PHE A 545 29.49 5.95 -0.92
N ASP A 546 30.23 6.38 0.10
CA ASP A 546 31.56 5.86 0.42
C ASP A 546 31.52 4.70 1.45
N GLY A 547 30.33 4.18 1.74
CA GLY A 547 30.11 3.11 2.70
C GLY A 547 30.02 3.58 4.16
N LYS A 548 30.18 4.88 4.44
CA LYS A 548 30.30 5.38 5.81
C LYS A 548 28.96 5.76 6.41
N VAL A 549 28.66 5.22 7.58
CA VAL A 549 27.47 5.61 8.35
C VAL A 549 27.74 6.88 9.17
N PHE A 550 26.71 7.68 9.46
CA PHE A 550 26.89 8.99 10.08
C PHE A 550 26.72 8.99 11.62
N GLN A 551 26.27 7.88 12.21
CA GLN A 551 25.83 7.81 13.62
C GLN A 551 26.93 7.49 14.65
N THR A 552 28.16 7.14 14.26
CA THR A 552 29.20 6.64 15.19
C THR A 552 30.42 7.57 15.30
N LYS A 553 31.09 7.55 16.47
CA LYS A 553 32.23 8.42 16.83
C LYS A 553 33.54 8.05 16.13
N ALA A 554 33.72 6.80 15.71
CA ALA A 554 34.79 6.35 14.83
C ALA A 554 34.70 7.14 13.51
N GLY A 555 35.43 8.25 13.47
CA GLY A 555 35.33 9.28 12.45
C GLY A 555 35.32 8.71 11.02
N THR A 556 34.12 8.57 10.46
CA THR A 556 33.84 8.34 9.04
C THR A 556 34.37 6.98 8.49
N GLY A 557 33.91 5.79 8.91
CA GLY A 557 34.47 4.56 8.29
C GLY A 557 33.74 3.23 8.44
N TYR A 558 33.29 2.86 9.64
CA TYR A 558 32.87 1.49 9.93
C TYR A 558 31.37 1.37 10.19
N THR A 559 30.77 0.32 9.63
CA THR A 559 29.34 0.06 9.78
C THR A 559 29.05 -0.80 11.02
N PRO A 560 28.25 -0.33 11.99
CA PRO A 560 27.92 -1.08 13.20
C PRO A 560 27.06 -2.30 12.88
N ASN A 561 27.52 -3.47 13.30
CA ASN A 561 26.76 -4.71 13.25
C ASN A 561 26.06 -4.88 14.60
N ARG A 562 24.73 -4.90 14.60
CA ARG A 562 23.95 -5.09 15.83
C ARG A 562 23.95 -6.56 16.23
N HIS A 563 24.00 -6.83 17.52
CA HIS A 563 23.80 -8.19 18.03
C HIS A 563 22.33 -8.60 17.93
N LEU A 564 22.08 -9.89 17.73
CA LEU A 564 20.72 -10.44 17.78
C LEU A 564 20.21 -10.39 19.22
N ARG A 565 19.00 -9.87 19.41
CA ARG A 565 18.37 -9.68 20.73
C ARG A 565 17.20 -10.63 21.00
N THR A 566 16.93 -11.56 20.09
CA THR A 566 15.80 -12.49 20.18
C THR A 566 15.88 -13.44 21.37
N GLU A 567 17.08 -13.65 21.92
CA GLU A 567 17.36 -14.53 23.05
C GLU A 567 17.74 -13.76 24.32
N TRP A 568 17.60 -12.44 24.33
CA TRP A 568 18.02 -11.64 25.48
C TRP A 568 17.01 -11.71 26.62
N GLU A 569 17.53 -11.91 27.82
CA GLU A 569 16.76 -11.83 29.06
C GLU A 569 17.07 -10.51 29.76
N ALA A 570 16.05 -9.84 30.31
CA ALA A 570 16.26 -8.56 30.99
C ALA A 570 15.32 -8.33 32.17
N VAL A 571 15.86 -7.71 33.22
CA VAL A 571 15.15 -7.37 34.46
C VAL A 571 15.51 -5.95 34.87
N ALA A 572 14.51 -5.18 35.26
CA ALA A 572 14.71 -3.85 35.82
C ALA A 572 14.72 -3.90 37.35
N TYR A 573 15.72 -3.26 37.94
CA TYR A 573 15.90 -3.11 39.37
C TYR A 573 15.86 -1.62 39.73
N SER A 574 15.30 -1.30 40.88
CA SER A 574 15.50 -0.01 41.55
C SER A 574 16.63 -0.12 42.59
N LYS A 575 16.86 0.94 43.36
CA LYS A 575 17.88 0.96 44.41
C LYS A 575 17.77 -0.27 45.34
N ASP A 576 18.93 -0.77 45.77
CA ASP A 576 19.09 -1.97 46.59
C ASP A 576 18.61 -3.27 45.92
N TRP A 577 18.68 -3.35 44.58
CA TRP A 577 18.30 -4.53 43.78
C TRP A 577 16.86 -5.00 43.99
N LYS A 578 15.98 -4.06 44.34
CA LYS A 578 14.54 -4.30 44.40
C LYS A 578 14.03 -4.47 42.98
N HIS A 579 13.25 -5.51 42.77
CA HIS A 579 12.54 -5.78 41.54
C HIS A 579 11.13 -6.24 41.87
N ASN A 580 10.25 -6.14 40.89
CA ASN A 580 8.90 -6.66 40.98
C ASN A 580 8.56 -7.35 39.67
N ASN A 581 7.69 -8.36 39.74
CA ASN A 581 7.40 -9.19 38.58
C ASN A 581 6.42 -8.45 37.67
N TYR A 582 6.92 -7.94 36.55
CA TYR A 582 6.09 -7.44 35.47
C TYR A 582 5.05 -8.50 35.08
N ASN A 583 3.79 -8.10 34.88
CA ASN A 583 2.80 -9.05 34.38
C ASN A 583 3.13 -9.38 32.92
N TRP A 584 3.06 -10.65 32.54
CA TRP A 584 3.33 -11.10 31.16
C TRP A 584 2.45 -10.42 30.10
N LYS A 585 1.33 -9.80 30.49
CA LYS A 585 0.46 -9.02 29.60
C LYS A 585 0.89 -7.56 29.41
N ASP A 586 1.82 -7.06 30.20
CA ASP A 586 2.22 -5.66 30.20
C ASP A 586 3.24 -5.39 29.09
N LYS A 587 2.88 -4.55 28.11
CA LYS A 587 3.77 -4.12 27.01
C LYS A 587 4.89 -3.15 27.44
N LYS A 588 5.23 -3.10 28.73
CA LYS A 588 6.14 -2.12 29.35
C LYS A 588 7.31 -2.75 30.09
N THR A 589 7.52 -4.06 29.88
CA THR A 589 8.63 -4.82 30.45
C THR A 589 9.95 -4.42 29.78
N PRO A 590 11.11 -4.78 30.36
CA PRO A 590 12.40 -4.57 29.71
C PRO A 590 12.50 -5.21 28.31
N TYR A 591 11.72 -6.25 28.01
CA TYR A 591 11.67 -6.88 26.68
C TYR A 591 11.13 -5.94 25.59
N ALA A 592 10.35 -4.92 25.94
CA ALA A 592 9.93 -3.89 24.98
C ALA A 592 11.13 -3.19 24.32
N LEU A 593 12.28 -3.15 24.99
CA LEU A 593 13.50 -2.54 24.45
C LEU A 593 14.12 -3.33 23.30
N PHE A 594 13.68 -4.57 23.06
CA PHE A 594 14.29 -5.53 22.14
C PHE A 594 13.41 -5.90 20.94
N ASP A 595 12.17 -5.39 20.88
CA ASP A 595 11.20 -5.80 19.86
C ASP A 595 11.32 -5.06 18.52
N GLY A 596 12.26 -4.11 18.43
CA GLY A 596 12.52 -3.31 17.22
C GLY A 596 11.44 -2.28 16.90
N ASP A 597 10.51 -2.01 17.83
CA ASP A 597 9.48 -1.00 17.69
C ASP A 597 9.72 0.12 18.73
N ARG A 598 10.16 1.29 18.26
CA ARG A 598 10.46 2.45 19.12
C ARG A 598 9.22 3.04 19.80
N GLY A 599 8.02 2.64 19.39
CA GLY A 599 6.75 3.00 20.03
C GLY A 599 6.42 2.13 21.24
N THR A 600 6.99 0.93 21.35
CA THR A 600 6.89 0.04 22.51
C THR A 600 7.98 0.38 23.51
N MET A 601 7.63 1.17 24.52
CA MET A 601 8.59 1.63 25.52
C MET A 601 8.55 0.80 26.78
N TRP A 602 9.74 0.53 27.33
CA TRP A 602 9.88 0.17 28.73
C TRP A 602 9.47 1.35 29.61
N GLU A 603 8.88 1.06 30.76
CA GLU A 603 8.55 2.04 31.78
C GLU A 603 8.99 1.54 33.16
N SER A 604 9.67 2.38 33.94
CA SER A 604 10.14 2.02 35.29
C SER A 604 9.01 1.91 36.34
N TYR A 605 7.75 2.08 35.94
CA TYR A 605 6.55 2.28 36.77
C TYR A 605 6.07 1.07 37.58
N TYR A 606 6.74 -0.09 37.53
CA TYR A 606 6.13 -1.34 38.00
C TYR A 606 6.52 -1.81 39.41
N ASP A 607 7.45 -1.14 40.08
CA ASP A 607 7.49 -1.26 41.55
C ASP A 607 6.25 -0.53 42.08
N ARG A 608 5.30 -1.28 42.66
CA ARG A 608 4.04 -0.73 43.18
C ARG A 608 4.34 0.50 44.02
N TYR A 609 3.65 1.62 43.75
CA TYR A 609 3.71 2.81 44.59
C TYR A 609 3.73 2.41 46.05
N GLN A 610 4.62 3.02 46.85
CA GLN A 610 4.62 2.74 48.27
C GLN A 610 3.21 3.01 48.80
N THR A 611 2.60 1.98 49.39
CA THR A 611 1.30 2.13 50.02
C THR A 611 1.46 3.10 51.19
N TYR A 612 0.64 4.12 51.25
CA TYR A 612 0.61 5.01 52.40
C TYR A 612 -0.56 4.66 53.29
N THR A 613 -0.36 4.78 54.60
CA THR A 613 -1.39 4.57 55.60
C THR A 613 -1.86 5.91 56.12
N GLU A 614 -3.17 6.15 56.05
CA GLU A 614 -3.81 7.34 56.60
C GLU A 614 -5.08 6.93 57.33
N ASN A 615 -5.29 7.47 58.54
CA ASN A 615 -6.43 7.16 59.39
C ASN A 615 -6.66 5.64 59.61
N GLY A 616 -5.59 4.84 59.65
CA GLY A 616 -5.65 3.39 59.88
C GLY A 616 -5.98 2.55 58.64
N TYR A 617 -6.13 3.16 57.46
CA TYR A 617 -6.35 2.46 56.21
C TYR A 617 -5.14 2.60 55.28
N THR A 618 -4.75 1.50 54.65
CA THR A 618 -3.65 1.46 53.68
C THR A 618 -4.22 1.59 52.27
N TYR A 619 -3.80 2.63 51.55
CA TYR A 619 -4.29 2.96 50.21
C TYR A 619 -3.25 2.60 49.14
N GLN A 620 -3.74 2.15 47.97
CA GLN A 620 -2.94 2.02 46.75
C GLN A 620 -3.17 3.24 45.87
N ALA A 621 -2.10 3.88 45.41
CA ALA A 621 -2.22 5.09 44.59
C ALA A 621 -2.61 4.76 43.14
N PHE A 622 -3.71 5.34 42.66
CA PHE A 622 -4.14 5.33 41.26
C PHE A 622 -4.07 6.74 40.66
N TYR A 623 -3.72 6.82 39.37
CA TYR A 623 -3.65 8.08 38.62
C TYR A 623 -5.05 8.68 38.46
N GLY A 624 -5.27 9.90 38.96
CA GLY A 624 -6.51 10.67 38.76
C GLY A 624 -7.31 11.05 40.02
N ASP A 625 -6.98 10.52 41.20
CA ASP A 625 -7.64 10.86 42.46
C ASP A 625 -6.75 11.71 43.40
N LYS A 626 -7.32 12.23 44.50
CA LYS A 626 -6.65 12.95 45.62
C LYS A 626 -5.38 12.25 46.18
N ILE A 627 -5.12 11.04 45.72
CA ILE A 627 -4.02 10.16 46.06
C ILE A 627 -2.76 10.42 45.20
N TYR A 628 -2.87 11.12 44.05
CA TYR A 628 -1.74 11.46 43.16
C TYR A 628 -0.56 12.12 43.89
N TYR A 629 -0.85 13.03 44.83
CA TYR A 629 0.18 13.77 45.58
C TYR A 629 0.85 12.96 46.70
N LYS A 630 0.34 11.76 46.98
CA LYS A 630 0.90 10.84 47.99
C LYS A 630 1.63 9.66 47.38
N ALA A 631 1.59 9.52 46.05
CA ALA A 631 2.27 8.45 45.32
C ALA A 631 3.80 8.58 45.46
N GLN A 632 4.49 7.47 45.69
CA GLN A 632 5.96 7.43 45.74
C GLN A 632 6.50 6.36 44.80
N THR A 633 7.52 6.71 44.02
CA THR A 633 8.28 5.77 43.19
C THR A 633 9.48 5.23 43.98
N PRO A 634 10.05 4.09 43.57
CA PRO A 634 11.34 3.65 44.08
C PRO A 634 12.44 4.69 43.96
N GLU A 635 13.42 4.61 44.85
CA GLU A 635 14.60 5.46 44.81
C GLU A 635 15.52 5.10 43.63
N LEU A 636 16.22 6.11 43.14
CA LEU A 636 17.29 5.98 42.16
C LEU A 636 18.54 5.32 42.79
N PRO A 637 19.39 4.65 41.99
CA PRO A 637 19.30 4.49 40.53
C PRO A 637 18.34 3.38 40.11
N TYR A 638 17.80 3.46 38.88
CA TYR A 638 17.27 2.29 38.20
C TYR A 638 18.39 1.57 37.44
N SER A 639 18.32 0.25 37.35
CA SER A 639 19.30 -0.59 36.66
C SER A 639 18.59 -1.66 35.86
N ILE A 640 18.75 -1.63 34.54
CA ILE A 640 18.28 -2.70 33.66
C ILE A 640 19.45 -3.65 33.44
N VAL A 641 19.34 -4.85 34.00
CA VAL A 641 20.33 -5.92 33.85
C VAL A 641 19.87 -6.80 32.69
N ILE A 642 20.81 -7.09 31.79
CA ILE A 642 20.55 -7.78 30.52
C ILE A 642 21.56 -8.91 30.40
N GLN A 643 21.05 -10.11 30.16
CA GLN A 643 21.84 -11.27 29.77
C GLN A 643 21.71 -11.46 28.25
N PRO A 644 22.80 -11.29 27.48
CA PRO A 644 22.79 -11.49 26.04
C PRO A 644 22.80 -12.99 25.70
N GLY A 645 21.64 -13.65 25.73
CA GLY A 645 21.50 -15.08 25.37
C GLY A 645 22.24 -16.05 26.31
N GLU A 646 22.28 -17.32 25.91
CA GLU A 646 22.98 -18.38 26.68
C GLU A 646 24.51 -18.28 26.57
N THR A 647 25.02 -17.65 25.52
CA THR A 647 26.45 -17.49 25.25
C THR A 647 26.88 -16.03 25.40
N SER A 648 28.06 -15.78 25.97
CA SER A 648 28.61 -14.43 26.07
C SER A 648 28.75 -13.75 24.71
N LEU A 649 28.57 -12.43 24.66
CA LEU A 649 28.89 -11.61 23.48
C LEU A 649 30.39 -11.74 23.17
N PRO A 650 30.78 -12.28 22.00
CA PRO A 650 32.19 -12.46 21.66
C PRO A 650 32.95 -11.13 21.61
N VAL A 651 32.29 -10.10 21.08
CA VAL A 651 32.84 -8.75 20.90
C VAL A 651 31.76 -7.72 21.24
N LEU A 652 32.14 -6.63 21.90
CA LEU A 652 31.28 -5.51 22.23
C LEU A 652 32.05 -4.20 22.09
N ASP A 653 31.63 -3.37 21.14
CA ASP A 653 32.25 -2.06 20.89
C ASP A 653 31.40 -0.87 21.36
N GLY A 654 30.11 -1.08 21.58
CA GLY A 654 29.22 -0.03 22.04
C GLY A 654 27.75 -0.44 22.19
N ILE A 655 26.91 0.54 22.53
CA ILE A 655 25.45 0.40 22.61
C ILE A 655 24.76 1.31 21.59
N TYR A 656 23.53 0.96 21.23
CA TYR A 656 22.61 1.89 20.59
C TYR A 656 21.34 1.99 21.42
N MET A 657 20.69 3.15 21.34
CA MET A 657 19.50 3.44 22.11
C MET A 657 18.58 4.37 21.34
N ALA A 658 17.27 4.22 21.53
CA ALA A 658 16.28 5.22 21.13
C ALA A 658 15.39 5.57 22.31
N ALA A 659 15.22 6.88 22.56
CA ALA A 659 14.33 7.36 23.62
C ALA A 659 12.85 7.05 23.36
N GLY A 660 12.46 6.76 22.11
CA GLY A 660 11.05 6.66 21.73
C GLY A 660 10.34 8.02 21.80
N TYR A 661 9.17 8.13 21.18
CA TYR A 661 8.41 9.39 21.20
C TYR A 661 7.23 9.28 22.15
N ARG A 662 7.34 9.94 23.31
CA ARG A 662 6.22 10.13 24.24
C ARG A 662 6.39 11.43 25.03
N LEU A 663 5.43 12.33 24.86
CA LEU A 663 5.23 13.47 25.73
C LEU A 663 4.08 13.19 26.68
N SER A 664 4.26 13.54 27.95
CA SER A 664 3.20 13.60 28.94
C SER A 664 2.76 15.03 29.15
N ASN A 665 1.46 15.20 29.36
CA ASN A 665 0.90 16.47 29.79
C ASN A 665 1.09 16.61 31.31
N SER A 666 1.40 17.82 31.76
CA SER A 666 1.31 18.18 33.16
C SER A 666 -0.11 17.99 33.70
N VAL A 667 -0.20 17.72 34.99
CA VAL A 667 -1.47 17.69 35.73
C VAL A 667 -2.26 18.99 35.63
N TYR A 668 -1.60 20.11 35.33
CA TYR A 668 -2.25 21.41 35.13
C TYR A 668 -2.61 21.69 33.67
N SER A 669 -2.21 20.86 32.71
CA SER A 669 -2.42 21.13 31.28
C SER A 669 -3.90 21.33 30.92
N SER A 670 -4.81 20.53 31.50
CA SER A 670 -6.25 20.69 31.31
C SER A 670 -6.77 22.03 31.84
N ASP A 671 -6.23 22.44 32.99
CA ASP A 671 -6.63 23.66 33.69
C ASP A 671 -6.13 24.89 32.92
N VAL A 672 -4.88 24.86 32.42
CA VAL A 672 -4.33 25.91 31.54
C VAL A 672 -5.10 25.99 30.23
N LYS A 673 -5.44 24.86 29.61
CA LYS A 673 -6.23 24.84 28.38
C LYS A 673 -7.62 25.41 28.60
N THR A 674 -8.25 25.12 29.73
CA THR A 674 -9.54 25.72 30.13
C THR A 674 -9.41 27.22 30.35
N ALA A 675 -8.34 27.67 31.00
CA ALA A 675 -8.14 29.09 31.32
C ALA A 675 -7.70 29.94 30.12
N THR A 676 -6.99 29.38 29.15
CA THR A 676 -6.29 30.14 28.10
C THR A 676 -6.58 29.68 26.67
N GLY A 677 -7.20 28.52 26.49
CA GLY A 677 -7.39 27.87 25.19
C GLY A 677 -6.11 27.25 24.59
N LYS A 678 -4.97 27.29 25.29
CA LYS A 678 -3.67 26.82 24.78
C LYS A 678 -3.22 25.53 25.48
N ASP A 679 -2.59 24.64 24.73
CA ASP A 679 -1.85 23.50 25.29
C ASP A 679 -0.59 23.99 26.00
N TRP A 680 -0.25 23.38 27.14
CA TRP A 680 0.86 23.80 27.99
C TRP A 680 1.41 22.64 28.83
N GLY A 681 2.67 22.74 29.26
CA GLY A 681 3.22 21.90 30.32
C GLY A 681 3.57 20.47 29.90
N GLN A 682 4.00 20.26 28.65
CA GLN A 682 4.42 18.94 28.19
C GLN A 682 5.86 18.62 28.60
N TYR A 683 6.13 17.37 28.97
CA TYR A 683 7.46 16.87 29.35
C TYR A 683 7.68 15.42 28.88
N SER A 684 8.92 14.92 28.91
CA SER A 684 9.27 13.57 28.45
C SER A 684 10.06 12.78 29.50
N PHE A 685 9.74 11.50 29.69
CA PHE A 685 10.37 10.60 30.67
C PHE A 685 11.74 10.03 30.26
N ARG A 686 12.33 10.54 29.18
CA ARG A 686 13.58 10.04 28.63
C ARG A 686 14.76 10.24 29.61
N PRO A 687 15.64 9.24 29.82
CA PRO A 687 16.80 9.38 30.68
C PRO A 687 17.68 10.58 30.30
N GLN A 688 18.05 11.43 31.27
CA GLN A 688 18.96 12.57 31.06
C GLN A 688 20.43 12.21 31.27
N ARG A 689 20.69 11.09 31.93
CA ARG A 689 22.02 10.50 32.12
C ARG A 689 21.89 8.98 32.10
N ILE A 690 22.85 8.33 31.46
CA ILE A 690 22.99 6.87 31.50
C ILE A 690 24.42 6.49 31.87
N ARG A 691 24.54 5.33 32.53
CA ARG A 691 25.80 4.63 32.75
C ARG A 691 25.67 3.22 32.23
N VAL A 692 26.70 2.74 31.55
CA VAL A 692 26.73 1.38 31.02
C VAL A 692 27.84 0.64 31.73
N HIS A 693 27.48 -0.52 32.28
CA HIS A 693 28.40 -1.45 32.88
C HIS A 693 28.36 -2.78 32.14
N VAL A 694 29.47 -3.51 32.19
CA VAL A 694 29.59 -4.87 31.66
C VAL A 694 30.12 -5.81 32.73
N THR A 695 29.82 -7.09 32.59
CA THR A 695 30.40 -8.15 33.43
C THR A 695 30.87 -9.33 32.57
N HIS A 696 31.77 -10.12 33.14
CA HIS A 696 32.20 -11.41 32.62
C HIS A 696 31.81 -12.55 33.58
N ASP A 697 31.17 -12.21 34.71
CA ASP A 697 30.64 -13.18 35.65
C ASP A 697 29.36 -13.81 35.04
N PRO A 698 29.10 -15.10 35.25
CA PRO A 698 27.87 -15.72 34.76
C PRO A 698 26.62 -15.03 35.31
N LEU A 699 25.64 -14.77 34.43
CA LEU A 699 24.29 -14.37 34.83
C LEU A 699 23.37 -15.60 34.75
N GLU A 700 22.55 -15.79 35.77
CA GLU A 700 21.55 -16.86 35.81
C GLU A 700 20.15 -16.25 35.94
N TYR A 701 19.35 -16.37 34.88
CA TYR A 701 17.96 -15.92 34.88
C TYR A 701 17.04 -16.98 35.50
N HIS A 702 16.31 -16.61 36.54
CA HIS A 702 15.35 -17.46 37.23
C HIS A 702 13.94 -17.25 36.67
N TYR A 703 13.49 -18.15 35.78
CA TYR A 703 12.21 -18.02 35.06
C TYR A 703 10.97 -17.92 35.97
N GLN A 704 10.95 -18.58 37.13
CA GLN A 704 9.77 -18.57 38.01
C GLN A 704 9.58 -17.21 38.69
N ASP A 705 10.68 -16.57 39.07
CA ASP A 705 10.65 -15.27 39.75
C ASP A 705 10.90 -14.10 38.78
N SER A 706 11.20 -14.40 37.51
CA SER A 706 11.52 -13.42 36.47
C SER A 706 12.61 -12.43 36.91
N THR A 707 13.69 -12.96 37.51
CA THR A 707 14.78 -12.18 38.12
C THR A 707 16.13 -12.88 37.92
N PHE A 708 17.24 -12.14 38.03
CA PHE A 708 18.58 -12.72 38.07
C PHE A 708 18.97 -13.15 39.50
N VAL A 709 19.59 -14.33 39.60
CA VAL A 709 20.06 -14.88 40.88
C VAL A 709 21.29 -14.12 41.37
N SER A 710 21.27 -13.66 42.62
CA SER A 710 22.42 -13.05 43.32
C SER A 710 23.10 -11.91 42.55
N VAL A 711 22.30 -11.10 41.85
CA VAL A 711 22.77 -9.98 41.01
C VAL A 711 23.62 -8.97 41.80
N GLU A 712 23.38 -8.84 43.10
CA GLU A 712 24.13 -7.99 44.02
C GLU A 712 25.60 -8.42 44.20
N ASN A 713 25.93 -9.67 43.87
CA ASN A 713 27.27 -10.23 43.99
C ASN A 713 28.07 -10.17 42.67
N ILE A 714 27.44 -9.74 41.57
CA ILE A 714 28.07 -9.65 40.25
C ILE A 714 29.03 -8.47 40.19
N ASN A 715 30.24 -8.69 39.64
CA ASN A 715 31.22 -7.64 39.45
C ASN A 715 30.93 -6.84 38.18
N TRP A 716 30.55 -5.57 38.35
CA TRP A 716 30.19 -4.66 37.27
C TRP A 716 31.32 -3.66 36.96
N THR A 717 31.84 -3.71 35.75
CA THR A 717 32.83 -2.73 35.25
C THR A 717 32.11 -1.59 34.55
N LEU A 718 32.26 -0.34 35.01
CA LEU A 718 31.76 0.84 34.30
C LEU A 718 32.54 1.03 33.00
N VAL A 719 31.85 1.07 31.86
CA VAL A 719 32.46 1.22 30.53
C VAL A 719 32.08 2.53 29.84
N TYR A 720 30.99 3.16 30.27
CA TYR A 720 30.53 4.45 29.73
C TYR A 720 29.69 5.21 30.75
N ASP A 721 29.88 6.53 30.85
CA ASP A 721 29.04 7.45 31.61
C ASP A 721 28.78 8.70 30.76
N SER A 722 27.52 8.97 30.43
CA SER A 722 27.15 10.11 29.57
C SER A 722 27.48 11.47 30.20
N ASP A 723 27.70 11.53 31.52
CA ASP A 723 28.13 12.74 32.22
C ASP A 723 29.51 13.23 31.76
N ASN A 724 30.37 12.30 31.33
CA ASN A 724 31.69 12.62 30.78
C ASN A 724 31.59 13.42 29.47
N GLU A 725 30.42 13.39 28.80
CA GLU A 725 30.19 14.10 27.55
C GLU A 725 29.59 15.50 27.74
N LYS A 726 29.15 15.88 28.96
CA LYS A 726 28.46 17.17 29.18
C LYS A 726 29.29 18.39 28.74
N ALA A 727 30.60 18.33 28.96
CA ALA A 727 31.56 19.38 28.61
C ALA A 727 32.07 19.32 27.16
N LEU A 728 31.74 18.28 26.40
CA LEU A 728 32.15 18.15 25.00
C LEU A 728 31.34 19.09 24.10
N SER A 729 31.94 19.48 22.97
CA SER A 729 31.24 20.18 21.91
C SER A 729 30.19 19.27 21.24
N PRO A 730 29.08 19.80 20.69
CA PRO A 730 28.02 19.01 20.07
C PRO A 730 28.51 17.94 19.08
N ASP A 731 29.50 18.24 18.25
CA ASP A 731 30.11 17.32 17.28
C ASP A 731 30.84 16.11 17.90
N LYS A 732 31.10 16.14 19.21
CA LYS A 732 31.80 15.09 19.96
C LYS A 732 30.91 14.33 20.93
N LYS A 733 29.65 14.74 21.09
CA LYS A 733 28.67 14.05 21.95
C LYS A 733 28.04 12.88 21.19
N GLN A 734 27.88 11.77 21.88
CA GLN A 734 27.23 10.55 21.40
C GLN A 734 25.88 10.33 22.07
N PHE A 735 25.75 10.71 23.34
CA PHE A 735 24.49 10.62 24.06
C PHE A 735 23.66 11.88 23.88
N TRP A 736 22.48 11.69 23.30
CA TRP A 736 21.54 12.75 22.96
C TRP A 736 20.18 12.48 23.59
N PRO A 737 20.01 12.83 24.87
CA PRO A 737 18.74 12.60 25.56
C PRO A 737 17.62 13.46 24.96
N ASP A 738 17.96 14.49 24.19
CA ASP A 738 17.03 15.38 23.52
C ASP A 738 16.51 14.84 22.17
N ARG A 739 17.13 13.79 21.64
CA ARG A 739 16.80 13.18 20.35
C ARG A 739 15.80 12.02 20.51
N TYR A 740 14.93 11.87 19.52
CA TYR A 740 13.93 10.79 19.46
C TYR A 740 14.37 9.61 18.60
N ASN A 741 15.40 9.83 17.77
CA ASN A 741 15.97 8.83 16.90
C ASN A 741 16.92 7.89 17.64
N MET A 742 17.28 6.80 16.96
CA MET A 742 18.33 5.91 17.41
C MET A 742 19.67 6.62 17.29
N PHE A 743 20.46 6.58 18.36
CA PHE A 743 21.84 7.04 18.37
C PHE A 743 22.74 5.92 18.88
N TYR A 744 24.01 5.98 18.49
CA TYR A 744 25.02 5.00 18.86
C TYR A 744 26.00 5.64 19.84
N VAL A 745 26.37 4.90 20.87
CA VAL A 745 27.41 5.25 21.82
C VAL A 745 28.52 4.22 21.69
N GLU A 746 29.67 4.70 21.28
CA GLU A 746 30.90 3.95 21.16
C GLU A 746 31.68 3.98 22.47
N PHE A 747 32.18 2.82 22.90
CA PHE A 747 33.04 2.70 24.07
C PHE A 747 34.48 3.06 23.73
N ASP A 748 35.24 3.49 24.73
CA ASP A 748 36.65 3.87 24.57
C ASP A 748 37.56 2.70 24.15
N LYS A 749 37.09 1.46 24.35
CA LYS A 749 37.77 0.24 23.92
C LYS A 749 36.77 -0.89 23.67
N ARG A 750 37.22 -1.89 22.91
CA ARG A 750 36.53 -3.16 22.69
C ARG A 750 36.53 -4.02 23.96
N TYR A 751 35.40 -4.65 24.24
CA TYR A 751 35.25 -5.70 25.26
C TYR A 751 34.93 -7.04 24.58
N THR A 752 35.29 -8.16 25.22
CA THR A 752 35.14 -9.50 24.65
C THR A 752 34.63 -10.48 25.70
N ASN A 753 33.87 -11.49 25.30
CA ASN A 753 33.27 -12.49 26.21
C ASN A 753 32.42 -11.85 27.32
N VAL A 754 31.65 -10.82 26.97
CA VAL A 754 30.75 -10.13 27.91
C VAL A 754 29.52 -10.99 28.16
N THR A 755 29.31 -11.40 29.41
CA THR A 755 28.19 -12.26 29.84
C THR A 755 26.96 -11.46 30.27
N GLY A 756 27.13 -10.17 30.57
CA GLY A 756 26.05 -9.33 31.05
C GLY A 756 26.29 -7.84 30.86
N ILE A 757 25.19 -7.10 30.69
CA ILE A 757 25.17 -5.64 30.55
C ILE A 757 24.25 -5.06 31.62
N ARG A 758 24.64 -3.94 32.22
CA ARG A 758 23.80 -3.17 33.13
C ARG A 758 23.71 -1.74 32.66
N LEU A 759 22.50 -1.33 32.28
CA LEU A 759 22.17 0.07 31.98
C LEU A 759 21.63 0.72 33.25
N GLU A 760 22.43 1.60 33.85
CA GLU A 760 22.07 2.37 35.06
C GLU A 760 21.57 3.76 34.67
N ILE A 761 20.44 4.17 35.27
CA ILE A 761 19.82 5.49 35.13
C ILE A 761 19.84 6.15 36.52
N PRO A 762 20.84 7.00 36.81
CA PRO A 762 21.11 7.47 38.17
C PRO A 762 20.40 8.76 38.57
N GLU A 763 19.79 9.46 37.62
CA GLU A 763 19.21 10.80 37.80
C GLU A 763 17.78 10.85 37.27
N VAL A 764 16.99 11.84 37.70
CA VAL A 764 15.63 12.07 37.22
C VAL A 764 15.61 12.36 35.71
N SER A 765 14.56 11.92 35.02
CA SER A 765 14.41 12.08 33.57
C SER A 765 13.76 13.39 33.15
N HIS A 766 12.94 13.96 34.03
CA HIS A 766 12.11 15.11 33.74
C HIS A 766 11.87 15.92 35.00
N GLU A 767 11.49 17.17 34.78
CA GLU A 767 10.92 18.03 35.80
C GLU A 767 9.52 18.45 35.32
N GLU A 768 8.49 18.06 36.05
CA GLU A 768 7.13 18.50 35.72
C GLU A 768 6.99 19.99 36.09
N PRO A 769 6.47 20.84 35.18
CA PRO A 769 6.26 22.25 35.46
C PRO A 769 5.31 22.50 36.65
N ASP A 770 5.67 23.47 37.49
CA ASP A 770 4.85 23.93 38.61
C ASP A 770 3.56 24.64 38.14
N ARG A 771 2.55 24.73 39.03
CA ARG A 771 1.27 25.37 38.73
C ARG A 771 1.51 26.83 38.30
N PRO A 772 1.06 27.25 37.10
CA PRO A 772 1.16 28.64 36.70
C PRO A 772 0.44 29.59 37.66
N ASP A 773 1.06 30.73 37.97
CA ASP A 773 0.54 31.70 38.96
C ASP A 773 -0.89 32.20 38.66
N PHE A 774 -1.28 32.23 37.38
CA PHE A 774 -2.62 32.67 36.96
C PHE A 774 -3.73 31.63 37.20
N LEU A 775 -3.37 30.38 37.49
CA LEU A 775 -4.30 29.35 37.97
C LEU A 775 -4.47 29.51 39.48
N THR A 776 -5.29 30.49 39.86
CA THR A 776 -5.53 30.87 41.25
C THR A 776 -6.48 29.89 41.95
N GLU A 777 -6.37 29.80 43.28
CA GLU A 777 -7.13 28.85 44.10
C GLU A 777 -8.65 29.04 44.01
N ASP A 778 -9.11 30.27 43.78
CA ASP A 778 -10.53 30.61 43.58
C ASP A 778 -11.09 30.06 42.26
N LYS A 779 -10.24 29.90 41.25
CA LYS A 779 -10.64 29.39 39.92
C LYS A 779 -10.45 27.88 39.79
N PHE A 780 -9.42 27.33 40.45
CA PHE A 780 -9.06 25.91 40.40
C PHE A 780 -8.77 25.37 41.82
N PRO A 781 -9.81 25.21 42.66
CA PRO A 781 -9.64 24.84 44.06
C PRO A 781 -9.10 23.42 44.24
N GLY A 782 -8.22 23.23 45.23
CA GLY A 782 -7.66 21.93 45.58
C GLY A 782 -6.51 21.45 44.70
N ARG A 783 -5.94 22.32 43.87
CA ARG A 783 -4.72 22.06 43.09
C ARG A 783 -3.49 22.55 43.85
N PRO A 784 -2.47 21.73 44.13
CA PRO A 784 -1.26 22.19 44.81
C PRO A 784 -0.41 23.07 43.89
N LEU A 785 0.52 23.81 44.50
CA LEU A 785 1.45 24.70 43.78
C LEU A 785 2.52 23.93 42.98
N ALA A 786 2.95 22.78 43.49
CA ALA A 786 3.93 21.92 42.83
C ALA A 786 3.32 20.54 42.53
N PRO A 787 3.71 19.91 41.40
CA PRO A 787 3.36 18.54 41.09
C PRO A 787 4.10 17.57 42.03
N ASN A 788 3.74 16.28 41.96
CA ASN A 788 4.39 15.28 42.79
C ASN A 788 5.80 14.95 42.25
N LYS A 789 6.81 15.64 42.78
CA LYS A 789 8.23 15.47 42.43
C LYS A 789 8.76 14.03 42.63
N ASN A 790 8.07 13.18 43.39
CA ASN A 790 8.46 11.76 43.46
C ASN A 790 8.24 11.02 42.13
N LEU A 791 7.32 11.46 41.29
CA LEU A 791 7.05 10.84 39.99
C LEU A 791 8.10 11.18 38.92
N GLU A 792 8.97 12.17 39.19
CA GLU A 792 10.05 12.59 38.30
C GLU A 792 11.15 11.52 38.11
N ARG A 793 11.15 10.49 38.96
CA ARG A 793 12.01 9.30 38.84
C ARG A 793 11.47 8.24 37.86
N ILE A 794 10.34 8.48 37.20
CA ILE A 794 9.83 7.57 36.17
C ILE A 794 10.67 7.71 34.90
N HIS A 795 11.11 6.59 34.35
CA HIS A 795 11.89 6.54 33.13
C HIS A 795 11.14 5.78 32.06
N MET A 796 11.26 6.27 30.83
CA MET A 796 10.79 5.56 29.64
C MET A 796 11.76 5.72 28.50
N PHE A 797 11.97 4.64 27.77
CA PHE A 797 12.60 4.69 26.46
C PHE A 797 12.23 3.48 25.61
N GLY A 798 12.37 3.62 24.30
CA GLY A 798 11.83 2.69 23.31
C GLY A 798 12.77 1.53 22.96
N GLU A 799 14.06 1.78 22.85
CA GLU A 799 14.97 0.77 22.30
C GLU A 799 16.34 0.79 22.96
N PHE A 800 16.91 -0.40 23.13
CA PHE A 800 18.30 -0.60 23.53
C PHE A 800 18.89 -1.85 22.88
N GLY A 801 20.15 -1.75 22.48
CA GLY A 801 20.92 -2.91 22.05
C GLY A 801 22.41 -2.63 22.05
N THR A 802 23.18 -3.62 21.57
CA THR A 802 24.63 -3.53 21.45
C THR A 802 25.08 -3.78 20.03
N TYR A 803 26.28 -3.30 19.71
CA TYR A 803 26.88 -3.50 18.41
C TYR A 803 28.38 -3.77 18.49
N TYR A 804 28.93 -4.24 17.37
CA TYR A 804 30.34 -4.47 17.13
C TYR A 804 30.72 -4.06 15.70
N TYR A 805 32.01 -3.87 15.43
CA TYR A 805 32.54 -3.81 14.07
C TYR A 805 33.19 -5.14 13.70
N LYS A 806 32.93 -5.61 12.47
CA LYS A 806 33.54 -6.83 11.92
C LYS A 806 35.05 -6.71 11.76
N GLU A 807 35.54 -5.49 11.55
CA GLU A 807 36.97 -5.20 11.38
C GLU A 807 37.60 -4.88 12.75
N ASP A 808 38.81 -5.38 12.98
CA ASP A 808 39.60 -5.03 14.15
C ASP A 808 40.06 -3.57 14.02
N ARG A 809 39.78 -2.78 15.05
CA ARG A 809 40.03 -1.34 15.10
C ARG A 809 41.45 -0.99 15.47
#